data_AF-A0A8T5LQS5-F1
#
_entry.id   AF-A0A8T5LQS5-F1
#
_cell.length_a   1.000
_cell.length_b   1.000
_cell.length_c   1.000
_cell.angle_alpha   90.00
_cell.angle_beta   90.00
_cell.angle_gamma   90.00
#
_symmetry.space_group_name_H-M   'P 1'
#
loop_
_entity.id
_entity.type
_entity.pdbx_description
1 polymer ?
#
loop_
_entity_poly.entity_id
_entity_poly.type
_entity_poly.pdbx_seq_one_letter_code
_entity_poly.pdbx_strand_id
1 'polypeptide(L)'
;MKRLLWLIIVVLFASYSYAVECGTVPTDGCILSTDTTFTPGTYNLPNGIKIRTSGVDLDCNGATIQGSGGGSGITIDNSQYFYGPDSWSIKNCNIEDYGHGITISNPYICCYSESGEIKYGLIQDNNFRDNYYGIYATGSPGYQMWVQNNQILGNTFDGNIYGVYFPDSAVFSNTIADNDFYDSGIYYKYTGNSYCYNGVANRYHNTSGPSCSCQVPINDMYIRHSTTFCPGDYNLASGVSIIASGVDLNCNGAKIIGSGSGSGVRITNVEELYGPDSWTVRDCGISNYNMGVQVNNDYICCYSDMRDNSYGNIIDNDISNNYYGIYAIGDPGEFMDVEYMNVDSNTIHNNQIGIQYQDSIVSSTVNNSDFYGNSNRNIKNLQGSGVNGENNWWGSANETIIKYMITDCLDGGYGCVDYTPWLTVGPEDRMTDLMINGTTIRLTNISIKVVNDGSYAVRNLKINLMDIIDGELVNNETFNVGSFAPFESRTVVVNFATGHEVVIVLDPDNEVIERNKENNVYIGSYEKSIKLFIDTDVPPTVADEEIRQYVLAGLSPYEIVPEEEAEVLVYIARHNPVVVWNFEAEKEEGWVYYGNFLVKAGEIDDAPYSGLVGSFDRDGQRYIGIMGNDVDGFIVGAKEFVNNLDMYLNVDTASLFGKHYVNGVAVYDYLHSDDLKKDYKKNNEEFRLAVRNALSGRYAGVTEFNITVNNTLYRLKRISAALSDDYKQVVNPDQYPVVMGGGLWSDIDAWYELGDELANSGKEVYLIELTGGPSEVGVDYSYSFLTDHVYPAYISAVKENSSSSKVKYVGHSNGARVALDSLTAGLVNPSDVDTLVLVGVPNTLNQDSWTAEQIRKSKGSGTQGEYAISELIDKGTHHLTQKDFAKLISPVMVNTIGWIYIGNEVKISLNLIDYYTHLYLTRDTPSLGEGLIINKLGLFMGDKGIPFADTEGSDSAVNVADAVLINNTVTANYKNYEVFGVNHGDLLNNDFTCEAIKEVLE
;
A
#
# COMPACT_ATOMS: atom_id res chain seq x y z
N MET A 1 -19.09 -44.81 78.83
CA MET A 1 -19.20 -43.43 79.37
C MET A 1 -17.86 -42.79 79.73
N LYS A 2 -16.98 -43.38 80.57
CA LYS A 2 -15.70 -42.73 80.97
C LYS A 2 -14.68 -42.47 79.84
N ARG A 3 -14.68 -43.24 78.73
CA ARG A 3 -13.80 -42.99 77.56
C ARG A 3 -14.33 -41.90 76.61
N LEU A 4 -15.64 -41.65 76.58
CA LEU A 4 -16.25 -40.57 75.80
C LEU A 4 -16.01 -39.20 76.45
N LEU A 5 -16.00 -39.15 77.79
CA LEU A 5 -15.68 -37.93 78.55
C LEU A 5 -14.21 -37.50 78.38
N TRP A 6 -13.27 -38.45 78.32
CA TRP A 6 -11.85 -38.13 78.06
C TRP A 6 -11.61 -37.70 76.60
N LEU A 7 -12.34 -38.26 75.63
CA LEU A 7 -12.28 -37.79 74.24
C LEU A 7 -12.86 -36.36 74.11
N ILE A 8 -13.96 -36.06 74.81
CA ILE A 8 -14.56 -34.72 74.83
C ILE A 8 -13.63 -33.72 75.54
N ILE A 9 -12.96 -34.09 76.63
CA ILE A 9 -12.00 -33.21 77.31
C ILE A 9 -10.75 -32.96 76.44
N VAL A 10 -10.20 -33.98 75.77
CA VAL A 10 -9.05 -33.78 74.86
C VAL A 10 -9.44 -32.97 73.61
N VAL A 11 -10.69 -33.08 73.13
CA VAL A 11 -11.22 -32.24 72.03
C VAL A 11 -11.57 -30.82 72.51
N LEU A 12 -11.95 -30.62 73.78
CA LEU A 12 -12.19 -29.28 74.37
C LEU A 12 -10.90 -28.55 74.77
N PHE A 13 -9.79 -29.26 75.00
CA PHE A 13 -8.45 -28.70 75.23
C PHE A 13 -7.53 -28.77 74.01
N ALA A 14 -8.04 -29.20 72.85
CA ALA A 14 -7.34 -29.10 71.58
C ALA A 14 -7.29 -27.62 71.16
N SER A 15 -6.24 -26.93 71.65
CA SER A 15 -5.59 -25.79 71.02
C SER A 15 -6.52 -24.72 70.43
N TYR A 16 -7.10 -23.89 71.30
CA TYR A 16 -7.29 -22.48 70.95
C TYR A 16 -5.89 -21.84 70.95
N SER A 17 -5.18 -21.90 69.83
CA SER A 17 -4.00 -21.05 69.65
C SER A 17 -4.53 -19.63 69.45
N TYR A 18 -4.64 -18.87 70.53
CA TYR A 18 -4.79 -17.43 70.40
C TYR A 18 -3.52 -16.92 69.73
N ALA A 19 -3.70 -16.18 68.64
CA ALA A 19 -2.64 -15.37 68.08
C ALA A 19 -2.05 -14.49 69.19
N VAL A 20 -0.75 -14.62 69.43
CA VAL A 20 -0.04 -13.77 70.39
C VAL A 20 0.21 -12.44 69.70
N GLU A 21 -0.24 -11.34 70.29
CA GLU A 21 0.08 -9.99 69.80
C GLU A 21 1.60 -9.77 69.89
N CYS A 22 2.21 -9.23 68.84
CA CYS A 22 3.63 -8.90 68.86
C CYS A 22 3.89 -7.77 69.86
N GLY A 23 4.76 -8.01 70.84
CA GLY A 23 5.29 -6.96 71.70
C GLY A 23 6.50 -6.26 71.07
N THR A 24 7.15 -5.37 71.83
CA THR A 24 8.44 -4.76 71.44
C THR A 24 9.60 -5.77 71.34
N VAL A 25 9.37 -7.00 71.81
CA VAL A 25 10.22 -8.17 71.56
C VAL A 25 9.34 -9.17 70.81
N PRO A 26 9.60 -9.41 69.50
CA PRO A 26 8.76 -10.30 68.71
C PRO A 26 8.87 -11.75 69.21
N THR A 27 7.78 -12.49 69.04
CA THR A 27 7.74 -13.93 69.30
C THR A 27 7.31 -14.66 68.03
N ASP A 28 7.77 -15.89 67.87
CA ASP A 28 7.56 -16.65 66.64
C ASP A 28 6.07 -16.86 66.36
N GLY A 29 5.62 -16.51 65.15
CA GLY A 29 4.23 -16.59 64.72
C GLY A 29 3.30 -15.53 65.33
N CYS A 30 3.82 -14.47 65.94
CA CYS A 30 2.98 -13.40 66.52
C CYS A 30 2.24 -12.62 65.43
N ILE A 31 1.10 -12.03 65.82
CA ILE A 31 0.28 -11.17 64.97
C ILE A 31 0.43 -9.74 65.43
N LEU A 32 0.49 -8.82 64.49
CA LEU A 32 0.67 -7.40 64.73
C LEU A 32 -0.62 -6.68 64.35
N SER A 33 -1.25 -6.07 65.35
CA SER A 33 -2.54 -5.36 65.24
C SER A 33 -2.48 -3.88 65.62
N THR A 34 -1.33 -3.41 66.12
CA THR A 34 -1.07 -2.00 66.42
C THR A 34 0.35 -1.62 66.03
N ASP A 35 0.60 -0.31 65.81
CA ASP A 35 1.94 0.21 65.55
C ASP A 35 2.94 -0.31 66.59
N THR A 36 4.05 -0.85 66.09
CA THR A 36 5.03 -1.53 66.94
C THR A 36 6.44 -1.17 66.52
N THR A 37 7.25 -0.80 67.51
CA THR A 37 8.70 -0.65 67.34
C THR A 37 9.41 -1.78 68.08
N PHE A 38 10.20 -2.58 67.38
CA PHE A 38 10.99 -3.63 68.02
C PHE A 38 12.22 -3.05 68.73
N THR A 39 12.63 -3.77 69.76
CA THR A 39 13.93 -3.55 70.39
C THR A 39 15.00 -4.13 69.47
N PRO A 40 16.12 -3.44 69.21
CA PRO A 40 17.21 -3.99 68.40
C PRO A 40 17.70 -5.33 68.97
N GLY A 41 17.95 -6.31 68.10
CA GLY A 41 18.38 -7.65 68.47
C GLY A 41 18.17 -8.65 67.34
N THR A 42 18.62 -9.89 67.55
CA THR A 42 18.38 -11.00 66.61
C THR A 42 17.34 -11.96 67.19
N TYR A 43 16.29 -12.21 66.43
CA TYR A 43 15.14 -13.02 66.83
C TYR A 43 14.97 -14.17 65.84
N ASN A 44 15.09 -15.40 66.34
CA ASN A 44 14.84 -16.61 65.56
C ASN A 44 13.33 -16.88 65.51
N LEU A 45 12.71 -16.59 64.38
CA LEU A 45 11.26 -16.60 64.16
C LEU A 45 10.94 -17.49 62.93
N PRO A 46 11.13 -18.82 63.00
CA PRO A 46 10.97 -19.69 61.82
C PRO A 46 9.56 -19.66 61.19
N ASN A 47 8.52 -19.24 61.91
CA ASN A 47 7.15 -19.03 61.42
C ASN A 47 6.82 -17.54 61.16
N GLY A 48 7.79 -16.64 61.35
CA GLY A 48 7.72 -15.22 61.04
C GLY A 48 6.71 -14.43 61.88
N ILE A 49 6.28 -13.30 61.33
CA ILE A 49 5.32 -12.34 61.89
C ILE A 49 4.17 -12.16 60.90
N LYS A 50 2.95 -11.90 61.39
CA LYS A 50 1.78 -11.64 60.53
C LYS A 50 1.18 -10.27 60.80
N ILE A 51 0.92 -9.49 59.75
CA ILE A 51 0.15 -8.25 59.80
C ILE A 51 -1.22 -8.56 59.20
N ARG A 52 -2.28 -8.41 60.02
CA ARG A 52 -3.66 -8.80 59.65
C ARG A 52 -4.68 -7.67 59.73
N THR A 53 -4.24 -6.46 60.07
CA THR A 53 -5.11 -5.28 60.13
C THR A 53 -4.47 -4.14 59.38
N SER A 54 -5.31 -3.24 58.89
CA SER A 54 -4.94 -2.03 58.18
C SER A 54 -4.44 -0.95 59.15
N GLY A 55 -3.72 0.06 58.64
CA GLY A 55 -3.30 1.21 59.45
C GLY A 55 -2.21 0.88 60.46
N VAL A 56 -1.30 -0.04 60.14
CA VAL A 56 -0.24 -0.45 61.08
C VAL A 56 1.16 -0.24 60.55
N ASP A 57 1.99 0.38 61.40
CA ASP A 57 3.42 0.62 61.18
C ASP A 57 4.28 -0.33 62.02
N LEU A 58 5.09 -1.16 61.35
CA LEU A 58 6.15 -1.95 61.95
C LEU A 58 7.52 -1.27 61.69
N ASP A 59 8.16 -0.82 62.76
CA ASP A 59 9.55 -0.36 62.75
C ASP A 59 10.43 -1.37 63.49
N CYS A 60 11.26 -2.11 62.76
CA CYS A 60 12.16 -3.08 63.39
C CYS A 60 13.32 -2.41 64.13
N ASN A 61 13.59 -1.13 63.92
CA ASN A 61 14.67 -0.37 64.57
C ASN A 61 16.03 -1.10 64.49
N GLY A 62 16.33 -1.71 63.34
CA GLY A 62 17.54 -2.49 63.10
C GLY A 62 17.52 -3.93 63.61
N ALA A 63 16.39 -4.43 64.11
CA ALA A 63 16.25 -5.83 64.52
C ALA A 63 16.43 -6.80 63.34
N THR A 64 17.05 -7.95 63.62
CA THR A 64 17.18 -9.09 62.72
C THR A 64 16.09 -10.12 63.02
N ILE A 65 15.27 -10.39 62.02
CA ILE A 65 14.27 -11.45 61.99
C ILE A 65 14.90 -12.60 61.18
N GLN A 66 15.23 -13.71 61.84
CA GLN A 66 15.97 -14.83 61.25
C GLN A 66 15.09 -16.08 61.15
N GLY A 67 15.07 -16.69 59.96
CA GLY A 67 14.28 -17.87 59.64
C GLY A 67 15.04 -19.20 59.76
N SER A 68 14.57 -20.20 59.02
CA SER A 68 15.15 -21.56 58.98
C SER A 68 15.33 -22.12 57.56
N GLY A 69 15.24 -21.26 56.55
CA GLY A 69 15.30 -21.57 55.12
C GLY A 69 13.94 -21.84 54.46
N GLY A 70 12.83 -21.71 55.18
CA GLY A 70 11.47 -21.88 54.67
C GLY A 70 10.47 -20.91 55.30
N GLY A 71 9.23 -20.90 54.82
CA GLY A 71 8.18 -20.00 55.32
C GLY A 71 8.40 -18.53 54.95
N SER A 72 7.70 -17.63 55.63
CA SER A 72 7.74 -16.19 55.40
C SER A 72 8.19 -15.43 56.64
N GLY A 73 9.13 -14.49 56.53
CA GLY A 73 9.59 -13.66 57.64
C GLY A 73 8.52 -12.71 58.15
N ILE A 74 7.88 -11.98 57.23
CA ILE A 74 6.68 -11.17 57.51
C ILE A 74 5.62 -11.49 56.47
N THR A 75 4.40 -11.78 56.91
CA THR A 75 3.25 -12.05 56.05
C THR A 75 2.20 -10.96 56.19
N ILE A 76 1.78 -10.42 55.06
CA ILE A 76 0.64 -9.52 54.92
C ILE A 76 -0.46 -10.31 54.22
N ASP A 77 -1.50 -10.67 54.97
CA ASP A 77 -2.65 -11.40 54.45
C ASP A 77 -3.96 -10.65 54.74
N ASN A 78 -4.84 -10.55 53.74
CA ASN A 78 -6.17 -9.93 53.89
C ASN A 78 -7.21 -10.95 54.39
N SER A 79 -6.85 -11.77 55.39
CA SER A 79 -7.73 -12.85 55.85
C SER A 79 -8.96 -12.36 56.64
N GLN A 80 -8.99 -11.09 57.09
CA GLN A 80 -10.12 -10.47 57.79
C GLN A 80 -10.26 -8.98 57.41
N TYR A 81 -11.16 -8.69 56.47
CA TYR A 81 -11.82 -7.39 56.27
C TYR A 81 -10.93 -6.13 56.39
N PHE A 82 -9.99 -5.93 55.45
CA PHE A 82 -9.45 -4.60 55.16
C PHE A 82 -10.53 -3.73 54.49
N TYR A 83 -11.40 -3.08 55.28
CA TYR A 83 -12.31 -2.03 54.78
C TYR A 83 -11.76 -0.65 55.11
N GLY A 84 -11.04 -0.05 54.15
CA GLY A 84 -10.57 1.32 54.28
C GLY A 84 -9.38 1.60 53.37
N PRO A 85 -9.06 2.87 53.08
CA PRO A 85 -7.87 3.28 52.35
C PRO A 85 -6.58 3.16 53.18
N ASP A 86 -6.54 2.33 54.23
CA ASP A 86 -5.50 2.47 55.24
C ASP A 86 -4.19 1.79 54.81
N SER A 87 -3.12 2.58 54.87
CA SER A 87 -1.74 2.19 54.62
C SER A 87 -1.20 1.29 55.73
N TRP A 88 -0.17 0.52 55.42
CA TRP A 88 0.69 -0.16 56.39
C TRP A 88 2.14 0.15 56.06
N SER A 89 3.04 0.12 57.03
CA SER A 89 4.48 0.27 56.75
C SER A 89 5.35 -0.77 57.45
N ILE A 90 6.43 -1.18 56.79
CA ILE A 90 7.47 -2.07 57.33
C ILE A 90 8.81 -1.41 57.05
N LYS A 91 9.56 -1.06 58.11
CA LYS A 91 10.84 -0.37 57.95
C LYS A 91 11.94 -0.80 58.92
N ASN A 92 13.18 -0.53 58.51
CA ASN A 92 14.41 -0.74 59.29
C ASN A 92 14.61 -2.19 59.77
N CYS A 93 14.14 -3.18 59.02
CA CYS A 93 14.27 -4.61 59.36
C CYS A 93 15.47 -5.24 58.66
N ASN A 94 16.19 -6.15 59.35
CA ASN A 94 17.05 -7.14 58.72
C ASN A 94 16.29 -8.46 58.64
N ILE A 95 16.00 -8.99 57.45
CA ILE A 95 15.19 -10.20 57.25
C ILE A 95 16.03 -11.25 56.52
N GLU A 96 16.35 -12.35 57.21
CA GLU A 96 17.31 -13.34 56.71
C GLU A 96 16.87 -14.80 56.88
N ASP A 97 17.34 -15.67 55.99
CA ASP A 97 17.15 -17.12 56.02
C ASP A 97 15.67 -17.58 55.90
N TYR A 98 14.84 -16.98 55.04
CA TYR A 98 13.47 -17.45 54.76
C TYR A 98 13.28 -17.98 53.33
N GLY A 99 12.17 -18.70 53.12
CA GLY A 99 11.64 -18.88 51.78
C GLY A 99 11.21 -17.53 51.20
N HIS A 100 10.43 -16.76 51.94
CA HIS A 100 10.02 -15.40 51.58
C HIS A 100 10.42 -14.43 52.69
N GLY A 101 11.17 -13.37 52.41
CA GLY A 101 11.45 -12.32 53.40
C GLY A 101 10.14 -11.64 53.81
N ILE A 102 9.47 -10.99 52.86
CA ILE A 102 8.09 -10.50 53.00
C ILE A 102 7.19 -11.21 51.99
N THR A 103 6.03 -11.67 52.46
CA THR A 103 4.94 -12.17 51.61
C THR A 103 3.77 -11.19 51.63
N ILE A 104 3.39 -10.68 50.46
CA ILE A 104 2.15 -9.94 50.25
C ILE A 104 1.21 -10.85 49.47
N SER A 105 0.27 -11.47 50.16
CA SER A 105 -0.61 -12.44 49.52
C SER A 105 -2.06 -12.09 49.78
N ASN A 106 -2.86 -12.19 48.73
CA ASN A 106 -4.32 -12.09 48.83
C ASN A 106 -4.94 -13.45 48.44
N PRO A 107 -4.93 -14.46 49.34
CA PRO A 107 -5.18 -15.86 48.97
C PRO A 107 -6.66 -16.30 49.00
N TYR A 108 -7.63 -15.38 49.01
CA TYR A 108 -9.03 -15.75 49.29
C TYR A 108 -9.70 -16.52 48.14
N ILE A 109 -10.31 -17.65 48.49
CA ILE A 109 -10.92 -18.61 47.56
C ILE A 109 -12.45 -18.46 47.60
N CYS A 110 -13.01 -18.07 46.45
CA CYS A 110 -14.37 -18.30 45.95
C CYS A 110 -15.61 -17.75 46.69
N CYS A 111 -16.47 -17.07 45.90
CA CYS A 111 -17.93 -16.94 46.04
C CYS A 111 -18.56 -15.76 46.80
N TYR A 112 -17.83 -14.76 47.30
CA TYR A 112 -18.45 -13.56 47.89
C TYR A 112 -17.96 -12.28 47.20
N SER A 113 -18.92 -11.44 46.81
CA SER A 113 -18.82 -10.32 45.86
C SER A 113 -18.15 -9.06 46.41
N GLU A 114 -17.12 -9.20 47.25
CA GLU A 114 -16.43 -8.06 47.85
C GLU A 114 -14.95 -8.12 47.47
N SER A 115 -14.51 -7.15 46.68
CA SER A 115 -13.12 -7.02 46.22
C SER A 115 -12.20 -6.75 47.41
N GLY A 116 -11.34 -7.72 47.73
CA GLY A 116 -10.23 -7.52 48.66
C GLY A 116 -9.03 -6.97 47.89
N GLU A 117 -8.56 -5.77 48.22
CA GLU A 117 -7.33 -5.19 47.64
C GLU A 117 -6.27 -4.99 48.73
N ILE A 118 -5.01 -5.32 48.45
CA ILE A 118 -3.87 -4.92 49.29
C ILE A 118 -3.21 -3.72 48.64
N LYS A 119 -3.37 -2.54 49.23
CA LYS A 119 -2.91 -1.27 48.66
C LYS A 119 -2.34 -0.29 49.66
N TYR A 120 -1.59 0.68 49.13
CA TYR A 120 -1.00 1.80 49.88
C TYR A 120 -0.02 1.39 50.98
N GLY A 121 0.53 0.17 50.89
CA GLY A 121 1.61 -0.30 51.76
C GLY A 121 2.96 0.36 51.44
N LEU A 122 3.83 0.48 52.44
CA LEU A 122 5.19 0.99 52.33
C LEU A 122 6.20 0.01 52.92
N ILE A 123 7.10 -0.52 52.10
CA ILE A 123 8.25 -1.32 52.53
C ILE A 123 9.49 -0.47 52.32
N GLN A 124 10.10 0.02 53.40
CA GLN A 124 11.16 1.02 53.31
C GLN A 124 12.40 0.70 54.16
N ASP A 125 13.59 0.93 53.62
CA ASP A 125 14.86 0.88 54.37
C ASP A 125 15.10 -0.46 55.09
N ASN A 126 14.69 -1.58 54.47
CA ASN A 126 14.93 -2.94 54.97
C ASN A 126 16.11 -3.59 54.24
N ASN A 127 16.70 -4.60 54.88
CA ASN A 127 17.80 -5.39 54.35
C ASN A 127 17.39 -6.87 54.31
N PHE A 128 17.32 -7.43 53.10
CA PHE A 128 16.92 -8.81 52.83
C PHE A 128 18.15 -9.63 52.48
N ARG A 129 18.45 -10.67 53.28
CA ARG A 129 19.62 -11.54 53.09
C ARG A 129 19.29 -13.01 52.99
N ASP A 130 19.92 -13.71 52.05
CA ASP A 130 19.89 -15.18 51.98
C ASP A 130 18.47 -15.79 51.99
N ASN A 131 17.47 -15.05 51.46
CA ASN A 131 16.12 -15.58 51.27
C ASN A 131 15.98 -16.17 49.87
N TYR A 132 15.05 -17.11 49.68
CA TYR A 132 14.72 -17.51 48.31
C TYR A 132 14.09 -16.33 47.55
N TYR A 133 13.12 -15.66 48.17
CA TYR A 133 12.55 -14.41 47.67
C TYR A 133 12.70 -13.33 48.73
N GLY A 134 13.28 -12.17 48.40
CA GLY A 134 13.28 -11.02 49.32
C GLY A 134 11.86 -10.53 49.59
N ILE A 135 11.14 -10.17 48.53
CA ILE A 135 9.70 -9.85 48.57
C ILE A 135 8.97 -10.72 47.54
N TYR A 136 7.92 -11.40 47.99
CA TYR A 136 7.02 -12.21 47.18
C TYR A 136 5.61 -11.61 47.25
N ALA A 137 5.09 -11.10 46.13
CA ALA A 137 3.72 -10.59 46.07
C ALA A 137 2.87 -11.34 45.06
N THR A 138 1.66 -11.76 45.45
CA THR A 138 0.76 -12.54 44.60
C THR A 138 -0.70 -12.18 44.87
N GLY A 139 -1.52 -12.17 43.81
CA GLY A 139 -2.97 -11.97 43.88
C GLY A 139 -3.73 -13.10 43.16
N SER A 140 -5.00 -12.86 42.86
CA SER A 140 -5.82 -13.79 42.06
C SER A 140 -6.64 -13.02 41.02
N PRO A 141 -6.32 -13.11 39.71
CA PRO A 141 -6.92 -12.25 38.68
C PRO A 141 -8.42 -12.50 38.53
N GLY A 142 -8.82 -13.77 38.55
CA GLY A 142 -10.21 -14.19 38.33
C GLY A 142 -11.21 -13.77 39.42
N TYR A 143 -10.74 -13.16 40.51
CA TYR A 143 -11.56 -12.77 41.66
C TYR A 143 -11.36 -11.31 42.09
N GLN A 144 -10.78 -10.44 41.25
CA GLN A 144 -10.51 -9.03 41.55
C GLN A 144 -9.65 -8.83 42.82
N MET A 145 -8.71 -9.74 43.05
CA MET A 145 -7.89 -9.76 44.26
C MET A 145 -6.53 -9.12 44.00
N TRP A 146 -6.49 -7.79 44.04
CA TRP A 146 -5.34 -7.02 43.55
C TRP A 146 -4.34 -6.68 44.65
N VAL A 147 -3.06 -6.64 44.27
CA VAL A 147 -1.97 -6.04 45.05
C VAL A 147 -1.47 -4.84 44.26
N GLN A 148 -1.89 -3.64 44.67
CA GLN A 148 -1.71 -2.43 43.88
C GLN A 148 -1.38 -1.19 44.70
N ASN A 149 -0.75 -0.18 44.09
CA ASN A 149 -0.44 1.09 44.75
C ASN A 149 0.43 0.96 46.02
N ASN A 150 1.24 -0.08 46.14
CA ASN A 150 2.21 -0.24 47.23
C ASN A 150 3.57 0.36 46.82
N GLN A 151 4.39 0.75 47.79
CA GLN A 151 5.71 1.35 47.59
C GLN A 151 6.81 0.49 48.23
N ILE A 152 7.85 0.17 47.49
CA ILE A 152 9.04 -0.58 47.92
C ILE A 152 10.25 0.32 47.66
N LEU A 153 10.76 0.99 48.70
CA LEU A 153 11.72 2.09 48.59
C LEU A 153 12.96 1.89 49.47
N GLY A 154 14.16 2.22 48.98
CA GLY A 154 15.36 2.28 49.85
C GLY A 154 15.83 0.95 50.44
N ASN A 155 15.36 -0.20 49.94
CA ASN A 155 15.72 -1.51 50.49
C ASN A 155 17.00 -2.06 49.87
N THR A 156 17.70 -2.93 50.59
CA THR A 156 18.87 -3.68 50.11
C THR A 156 18.54 -5.16 49.97
N PHE A 157 18.86 -5.74 48.81
CA PHE A 157 18.70 -7.17 48.50
C PHE A 157 20.07 -7.80 48.19
N ASP A 158 20.52 -8.70 49.06
CA ASP A 158 21.86 -9.30 49.04
C ASP A 158 21.75 -10.82 49.28
N GLY A 159 22.40 -11.66 48.48
CA GLY A 159 22.31 -13.13 48.61
C GLY A 159 20.93 -13.79 48.36
N ASN A 160 19.89 -13.03 47.98
CA ASN A 160 18.57 -13.62 47.65
C ASN A 160 18.57 -14.24 46.25
N ILE A 161 17.80 -15.31 46.01
CA ILE A 161 17.65 -15.87 44.63
C ILE A 161 16.86 -14.90 43.74
N TYR A 162 15.77 -14.34 44.29
CA TYR A 162 15.01 -13.26 43.67
C TYR A 162 14.89 -12.11 44.68
N GLY A 163 15.22 -10.89 44.28
CA GLY A 163 15.06 -9.72 45.15
C GLY A 163 13.58 -9.43 45.36
N VAL A 164 12.85 -9.17 44.27
CA VAL A 164 11.40 -8.96 44.26
C VAL A 164 10.76 -9.84 43.19
N TYR A 165 9.66 -10.53 43.51
CA TYR A 165 9.01 -11.49 42.62
C TYR A 165 7.49 -11.27 42.54
N PHE A 166 7.01 -11.00 41.32
CA PHE A 166 5.60 -10.76 40.98
C PHE A 166 5.13 -11.74 39.88
N PRO A 167 4.61 -12.93 40.25
CA PRO A 167 4.23 -13.95 39.29
C PRO A 167 2.87 -13.75 38.62
N ASP A 168 2.02 -12.88 39.18
CA ASP A 168 0.58 -12.87 38.90
C ASP A 168 0.11 -11.52 38.33
N SER A 169 -0.90 -11.55 37.44
CA SER A 169 -1.41 -10.38 36.75
C SER A 169 -2.18 -9.42 37.64
N ALA A 170 -2.56 -9.86 38.84
CA ALA A 170 -3.22 -9.05 39.87
C ALA A 170 -2.24 -8.15 40.65
N VAL A 171 -0.94 -8.17 40.32
CA VAL A 171 0.10 -7.33 40.96
C VAL A 171 0.54 -6.20 40.02
N PHE A 172 -0.15 -5.06 40.07
CA PHE A 172 0.08 -3.91 39.17
C PHE A 172 0.00 -2.57 39.92
N SER A 173 0.42 -1.48 39.29
CA SER A 173 0.46 -0.12 39.87
C SER A 173 1.25 0.03 41.18
N ASN A 174 2.20 -0.87 41.47
CA ASN A 174 3.12 -0.71 42.59
C ASN A 174 4.35 0.11 42.17
N THR A 175 5.01 0.77 43.11
CA THR A 175 6.25 1.52 42.89
C THR A 175 7.42 0.80 43.56
N ILE A 176 8.44 0.44 42.79
CA ILE A 176 9.64 -0.23 43.27
C ILE A 176 10.83 0.62 42.82
N ALA A 177 11.41 1.42 43.72
CA ALA A 177 12.40 2.41 43.34
C ALA A 177 13.42 2.63 44.46
N ASP A 178 14.58 3.20 44.13
CA ASP A 178 15.64 3.52 45.10
C ASP A 178 16.15 2.31 45.91
N ASN A 179 15.99 1.08 45.41
CA ASN A 179 16.50 -0.13 46.07
C ASN A 179 17.87 -0.53 45.50
N ASP A 180 18.70 -1.17 46.32
CA ASP A 180 20.00 -1.74 45.95
C ASP A 180 19.90 -3.26 45.79
N PHE A 181 20.22 -3.75 44.59
CA PHE A 181 20.16 -5.16 44.21
C PHE A 181 21.57 -5.69 43.89
N TYR A 182 22.13 -6.53 44.75
CA TYR A 182 23.49 -7.04 44.58
C TYR A 182 23.57 -8.30 43.71
N ASP A 183 22.82 -9.35 44.05
CA ASP A 183 22.93 -10.67 43.41
C ASP A 183 21.67 -11.13 42.68
N SER A 184 20.54 -10.44 42.87
CA SER A 184 19.26 -10.75 42.23
C SER A 184 18.48 -9.49 41.92
N GLY A 185 17.65 -9.53 40.88
CA GLY A 185 16.85 -8.39 40.42
C GLY A 185 15.37 -8.46 40.79
N ILE A 186 14.58 -7.73 40.01
CA ILE A 186 13.11 -7.79 40.04
C ILE A 186 12.66 -8.74 38.94
N TYR A 187 11.80 -9.69 39.28
CA TYR A 187 11.19 -10.63 38.33
C TYR A 187 9.68 -10.42 38.28
N TYR A 188 9.15 -10.19 37.09
CA TYR A 188 7.73 -9.89 36.86
C TYR A 188 7.23 -10.61 35.61
N LYS A 189 6.09 -11.31 35.72
CA LYS A 189 5.46 -11.92 34.53
C LYS A 189 4.55 -10.95 33.78
N TYR A 190 4.06 -9.90 34.44
CA TYR A 190 3.10 -8.95 33.89
C TYR A 190 3.61 -7.49 34.00
N THR A 191 3.28 -6.66 33.01
CA THR A 191 3.53 -5.20 33.08
C THR A 191 2.50 -4.47 33.94
N GLY A 192 2.84 -3.26 34.39
CA GLY A 192 1.92 -2.38 35.12
C GLY A 192 2.49 -1.77 36.40
N ASN A 193 3.69 -2.18 36.84
CA ASN A 193 4.38 -1.57 37.98
C ASN A 193 5.33 -0.45 37.52
N SER A 194 5.54 0.55 38.38
CA SER A 194 6.51 1.63 38.22
C SER A 194 7.83 1.27 38.88
N TYR A 195 8.93 1.55 38.18
CA TYR A 195 10.29 1.30 38.68
C TYR A 195 11.07 2.60 38.97
N CYS A 196 10.32 3.68 39.16
CA CYS A 196 10.83 5.02 39.39
C CYS A 196 10.02 5.73 40.47
N TYR A 197 10.71 6.46 41.34
CA TYR A 197 10.08 7.35 42.31
C TYR A 197 10.86 8.66 42.38
N ASN A 198 10.20 9.78 42.06
CA ASN A 198 10.84 11.10 42.00
C ASN A 198 12.12 11.14 41.13
N GLY A 199 12.13 10.41 40.01
CA GLY A 199 13.28 10.31 39.11
C GLY A 199 14.42 9.42 39.62
N VAL A 200 14.26 8.77 40.77
CA VAL A 200 15.23 7.83 41.33
C VAL A 200 14.87 6.41 40.93
N ALA A 201 15.79 5.73 40.24
CA ALA A 201 15.66 4.33 39.83
C ALA A 201 16.26 3.37 40.88
N ASN A 202 16.01 2.07 40.72
CA ASN A 202 16.76 1.04 41.43
C ASN A 202 18.21 0.98 40.95
N ARG A 203 19.11 0.51 41.82
CA ARG A 203 20.53 0.29 41.56
C ARG A 203 20.79 -1.21 41.50
N TYR A 204 21.35 -1.67 40.38
CA TYR A 204 21.71 -3.07 40.18
C TYR A 204 23.23 -3.19 40.07
N HIS A 205 23.86 -4.03 40.89
CA HIS A 205 25.32 -4.15 40.95
C HIS A 205 25.88 -5.30 40.12
N ASN A 206 25.30 -6.50 40.21
CA ASN A 206 25.71 -7.67 39.41
C ASN A 206 24.54 -8.34 38.66
N THR A 207 23.43 -7.62 38.50
CA THR A 207 22.23 -8.08 37.80
C THR A 207 21.72 -6.95 36.89
N SER A 208 20.77 -7.26 36.02
CA SER A 208 19.96 -6.27 35.31
C SER A 208 18.55 -6.22 35.88
N GLY A 209 17.83 -5.14 35.56
CA GLY A 209 16.44 -4.97 35.91
C GLY A 209 15.87 -3.67 35.34
N PRO A 210 14.57 -3.42 35.54
CA PRO A 210 13.89 -2.26 35.00
C PRO A 210 14.41 -0.95 35.59
N SER A 211 14.33 0.12 34.78
CA SER A 211 14.78 1.48 35.10
C SER A 211 13.60 2.47 35.08
N CYS A 212 13.87 3.76 35.29
CA CYS A 212 12.85 4.80 35.17
C CYS A 212 12.29 4.97 33.75
N SER A 213 13.06 4.63 32.72
CA SER A 213 12.70 4.89 31.32
C SER A 213 12.29 3.64 30.56
N CYS A 214 12.56 2.45 31.09
CA CYS A 214 12.35 1.20 30.35
C CYS A 214 12.24 -0.02 31.26
N GLN A 215 11.60 -1.07 30.75
CA GLN A 215 11.49 -2.39 31.37
C GLN A 215 12.35 -3.42 30.64
N VAL A 216 12.98 -4.34 31.37
CA VAL A 216 13.73 -5.44 30.77
C VAL A 216 12.74 -6.52 30.33
N PRO A 217 12.68 -6.90 29.03
CA PRO A 217 11.79 -7.98 28.61
C PRO A 217 12.30 -9.33 29.13
N ILE A 218 11.38 -10.20 29.53
CA ILE A 218 11.69 -11.57 29.95
C ILE A 218 10.86 -12.57 29.15
N ASN A 219 11.29 -13.83 29.18
CA ASN A 219 10.63 -14.90 28.44
C ASN A 219 9.23 -15.17 29.00
N ASP A 220 8.22 -15.27 28.11
CA ASP A 220 6.81 -15.50 28.49
C ASP A 220 6.22 -14.34 29.33
N MET A 221 6.65 -13.11 29.03
CA MET A 221 6.15 -11.88 29.64
C MET A 221 4.83 -11.45 29.01
N TYR A 222 3.88 -11.01 29.83
CA TYR A 222 2.59 -10.47 29.41
C TYR A 222 2.53 -8.94 29.57
N ILE A 223 2.11 -8.26 28.52
CA ILE A 223 2.01 -6.80 28.44
C ILE A 223 0.54 -6.43 28.53
N ARG A 224 0.16 -5.79 29.65
CA ARG A 224 -1.18 -5.27 29.92
C ARG A 224 -1.28 -3.75 29.81
N HIS A 225 -0.15 -3.08 29.84
CA HIS A 225 -0.02 -1.63 29.81
C HIS A 225 1.06 -1.25 28.80
N SER A 226 0.93 -0.09 28.16
CA SER A 226 1.97 0.46 27.29
C SER A 226 3.33 0.43 27.98
N THR A 227 4.33 -0.12 27.29
CA THR A 227 5.60 -0.50 27.88
C THR A 227 6.72 -0.17 26.91
N THR A 228 7.76 0.49 27.43
CA THR A 228 9.01 0.70 26.70
C THR A 228 10.04 -0.31 27.17
N PHE A 229 10.60 -1.13 26.28
CA PHE A 229 11.69 -2.02 26.64
C PHE A 229 13.04 -1.32 26.72
N CYS A 230 13.95 -1.88 27.51
CA CYS A 230 15.32 -1.43 27.55
C CYS A 230 16.06 -1.92 26.30
N PRO A 231 16.87 -1.10 25.62
CA PRO A 231 17.64 -1.53 24.46
C PRO A 231 18.59 -2.67 24.85
N GLY A 232 18.81 -3.61 23.94
CA GLY A 232 19.66 -4.77 24.16
C GLY A 232 19.17 -6.02 23.45
N ASP A 233 19.96 -7.09 23.51
CA ASP A 233 19.65 -8.38 22.89
C ASP A 233 19.15 -9.38 23.95
N TYR A 234 17.94 -9.90 23.76
CA TYR A 234 17.24 -10.74 24.72
C TYR A 234 16.85 -12.08 24.11
N ASN A 235 17.39 -13.17 24.68
CA ASN A 235 17.05 -14.53 24.25
C ASN A 235 15.76 -14.98 24.95
N LEU A 236 14.62 -14.85 24.25
CA LEU A 236 13.29 -15.11 24.76
C LEU A 236 12.66 -16.26 23.96
N ALA A 237 12.99 -17.51 24.25
CA ALA A 237 12.53 -18.67 23.49
C ALA A 237 11.00 -18.74 23.23
N SER A 238 10.17 -18.14 24.09
CA SER A 238 8.71 -18.04 24.04
C SER A 238 8.19 -16.63 23.75
N GLY A 239 9.08 -15.66 23.53
CA GLY A 239 8.75 -14.27 23.24
C GLY A 239 8.02 -13.55 24.38
N VAL A 240 7.20 -12.57 23.99
CA VAL A 240 6.31 -11.77 24.85
C VAL A 240 4.89 -11.76 24.29
N SER A 241 3.89 -11.47 25.11
CA SER A 241 2.48 -11.46 24.72
C SER A 241 1.76 -10.17 25.13
N ILE A 242 1.09 -9.49 24.20
CA ILE A 242 0.16 -8.39 24.48
C ILE A 242 -1.22 -9.01 24.72
N ILE A 243 -1.80 -8.73 25.89
CA ILE A 243 -3.07 -9.32 26.36
C ILE A 243 -4.11 -8.26 26.78
N ALA A 244 -3.88 -6.99 26.42
CA ALA A 244 -4.78 -5.87 26.72
C ALA A 244 -4.84 -4.89 25.53
N SER A 245 -5.92 -4.09 25.46
CA SER A 245 -6.16 -3.12 24.40
C SER A 245 -5.48 -1.80 24.72
N GLY A 246 -5.31 -0.93 23.72
CA GLY A 246 -4.72 0.39 23.95
C GLY A 246 -3.25 0.34 24.36
N VAL A 247 -2.56 -0.78 24.10
CA VAL A 247 -1.18 -1.03 24.50
C VAL A 247 -0.22 -0.61 23.39
N ASP A 248 0.69 0.31 23.70
CA ASP A 248 1.88 0.63 22.89
C ASP A 248 3.09 -0.13 23.46
N LEU A 249 3.52 -1.18 22.77
CA LEU A 249 4.81 -1.84 23.00
C LEU A 249 5.87 -1.15 22.14
N ASN A 250 6.70 -0.35 22.79
CA ASN A 250 7.88 0.25 22.17
C ASN A 250 9.13 -0.52 22.62
N CYS A 251 9.78 -1.26 21.73
CA CYS A 251 10.98 -1.99 22.09
C CYS A 251 12.22 -1.11 22.24
N ASN A 252 12.20 0.13 21.73
CA ASN A 252 13.29 1.10 21.85
C ASN A 252 14.64 0.51 21.40
N GLY A 253 14.61 -0.21 20.28
CA GLY A 253 15.76 -0.92 19.70
C GLY A 253 16.12 -2.24 20.39
N ALA A 254 15.29 -2.76 21.29
CA ALA A 254 15.48 -4.09 21.87
C ALA A 254 15.31 -5.19 20.80
N LYS A 255 16.21 -6.18 20.82
CA LYS A 255 16.13 -7.38 20.00
C LYS A 255 15.60 -8.55 20.80
N ILE A 256 14.48 -9.09 20.37
CA ILE A 256 13.80 -10.27 20.93
C ILE A 256 14.20 -11.46 20.04
N ILE A 257 14.97 -12.39 20.60
CA ILE A 257 15.62 -13.48 19.85
C ILE A 257 15.09 -14.83 20.33
N GLY A 258 14.49 -15.59 19.42
CA GLY A 258 13.85 -16.86 19.70
C GLY A 258 14.76 -18.07 19.56
N SER A 259 14.13 -19.25 19.56
CA SER A 259 14.79 -20.56 19.48
C SER A 259 14.45 -21.34 18.19
N GLY A 260 13.77 -20.71 17.23
CA GLY A 260 13.20 -21.31 16.03
C GLY A 260 11.78 -21.86 16.23
N SER A 261 11.12 -21.57 17.35
CA SER A 261 9.76 -22.01 17.67
C SER A 261 8.96 -20.89 18.35
N GLY A 262 7.64 -21.05 18.45
CA GLY A 262 6.76 -20.08 19.10
C GLY A 262 6.64 -18.74 18.37
N SER A 263 6.29 -17.69 19.12
CA SER A 263 6.07 -16.34 18.62
C SER A 263 6.98 -15.34 19.32
N GLY A 264 7.56 -14.37 18.60
CA GLY A 264 8.39 -13.33 19.21
C GLY A 264 7.57 -12.31 19.97
N VAL A 265 6.57 -11.74 19.28
CA VAL A 265 5.49 -10.94 19.89
C VAL A 265 4.18 -11.60 19.54
N ARG A 266 3.40 -11.96 20.54
CA ARG A 266 2.07 -12.57 20.38
C ARG A 266 0.99 -11.58 20.82
N ILE A 267 0.00 -11.31 19.99
CA ILE A 267 -1.18 -10.54 20.37
C ILE A 267 -2.34 -11.54 20.48
N THR A 268 -2.86 -11.74 21.69
CA THR A 268 -3.93 -12.71 21.98
C THR A 268 -4.84 -12.20 23.08
N ASN A 269 -6.15 -12.50 23.00
CA ASN A 269 -7.12 -12.32 24.09
C ASN A 269 -6.99 -10.96 24.79
N VAL A 270 -7.48 -9.93 24.11
CA VAL A 270 -7.57 -8.59 24.65
C VAL A 270 -8.74 -8.54 25.64
N GLU A 271 -8.50 -9.05 26.85
CA GLU A 271 -9.53 -9.59 27.77
C GLU A 271 -10.56 -8.58 28.33
N GLU A 272 -10.39 -7.26 28.18
CA GLU A 272 -11.02 -6.34 29.14
C GLU A 272 -11.83 -5.13 28.64
N LEU A 273 -11.91 -4.77 27.35
CA LEU A 273 -12.58 -3.50 27.00
C LEU A 273 -13.52 -3.51 25.79
N TYR A 274 -14.74 -3.07 26.10
CA TYR A 274 -15.72 -2.47 25.21
C TYR A 274 -15.15 -1.16 24.64
N GLY A 275 -14.43 -1.20 23.52
CA GLY A 275 -13.99 0.00 22.79
C GLY A 275 -12.99 -0.28 21.66
N PRO A 276 -12.89 0.61 20.65
CA PRO A 276 -12.01 0.48 19.47
C PRO A 276 -10.53 0.78 19.78
N ASP A 277 -10.04 0.33 20.93
CA ASP A 277 -8.70 0.67 21.39
C ASP A 277 -7.66 -0.19 20.67
N SER A 278 -6.79 0.45 19.88
CA SER A 278 -5.77 -0.22 19.08
C SER A 278 -4.53 -0.62 19.90
N TRP A 279 -3.80 -1.64 19.44
CA TRP A 279 -2.47 -1.98 19.95
C TRP A 279 -1.39 -1.51 18.96
N THR A 280 -0.18 -1.25 19.45
CA THR A 280 0.98 -0.90 18.63
C THR A 280 2.20 -1.70 19.06
N VAL A 281 2.94 -2.25 18.09
CA VAL A 281 4.26 -2.86 18.28
C VAL A 281 5.27 -2.09 17.43
N ARG A 282 6.30 -1.52 18.06
CA ARG A 282 7.27 -0.70 17.33
C ARG A 282 8.68 -0.71 17.87
N ASP A 283 9.62 -0.31 17.02
CA ASP A 283 11.04 -0.17 17.34
C ASP A 283 11.69 -1.49 17.83
N CYS A 284 11.16 -2.65 17.41
CA CYS A 284 11.61 -3.98 17.82
C CYS A 284 12.48 -4.66 16.77
N GLY A 285 13.56 -5.33 17.20
CA GLY A 285 14.22 -6.36 16.39
C GLY A 285 13.66 -7.74 16.77
N ILE A 286 13.08 -8.51 15.84
CA ILE A 286 12.41 -9.78 16.15
C ILE A 286 12.96 -10.88 15.24
N SER A 287 13.60 -11.91 15.82
CA SER A 287 14.21 -12.96 15.01
C SER A 287 14.25 -14.35 15.62
N ASN A 288 14.42 -15.36 14.76
CA ASN A 288 14.53 -16.78 15.12
C ASN A 288 13.27 -17.33 15.83
N TYR A 289 12.08 -17.04 15.33
CA TYR A 289 10.82 -17.66 15.77
C TYR A 289 10.15 -18.44 14.65
N ASN A 290 9.12 -19.22 15.00
CA ASN A 290 8.19 -19.69 13.98
C ASN A 290 7.35 -18.52 13.45
N MET A 291 6.89 -17.64 14.33
CA MET A 291 6.19 -16.41 13.97
C MET A 291 6.90 -15.22 14.61
N GLY A 292 7.42 -14.26 13.85
CA GLY A 292 8.03 -13.05 14.42
C GLY A 292 6.98 -12.30 15.24
N VAL A 293 5.95 -11.80 14.55
CA VAL A 293 4.74 -11.24 15.18
C VAL A 293 3.56 -12.15 14.85
N GLN A 294 2.85 -12.63 15.87
CA GLN A 294 1.60 -13.37 15.72
C GLN A 294 0.44 -12.50 16.18
N VAL A 295 -0.50 -12.23 15.27
CA VAL A 295 -1.79 -11.62 15.59
C VAL A 295 -2.83 -12.74 15.55
N ASN A 296 -3.39 -13.09 16.71
CA ASN A 296 -4.38 -14.16 16.78
C ASN A 296 -5.58 -13.76 17.64
N ASN A 297 -6.77 -13.88 17.06
CA ASN A 297 -8.03 -13.70 17.77
C ASN A 297 -8.58 -15.05 18.31
N ASP A 298 -7.75 -15.80 19.06
CA ASP A 298 -8.15 -17.06 19.70
C ASP A 298 -9.15 -16.77 20.85
N TYR A 299 -10.44 -16.56 20.55
CA TYR A 299 -11.43 -16.31 21.59
C TYR A 299 -12.09 -17.60 22.13
N ILE A 300 -12.31 -17.60 23.44
CA ILE A 300 -12.97 -18.67 24.19
C ILE A 300 -14.49 -18.44 24.12
N CYS A 301 -15.18 -19.24 23.30
CA CYS A 301 -16.62 -19.36 22.93
C CYS A 301 -17.78 -18.96 23.90
N CYS A 302 -17.66 -18.00 24.83
CA CYS A 302 -18.69 -17.79 25.87
C CYS A 302 -19.34 -16.39 25.96
N TYR A 303 -18.95 -15.42 25.14
CA TYR A 303 -19.57 -14.07 25.17
C TYR A 303 -19.96 -13.58 23.77
N SER A 304 -21.24 -13.77 23.42
CA SER A 304 -21.83 -13.48 22.11
C SER A 304 -22.10 -12.00 21.80
N ASP A 305 -21.49 -11.06 22.54
CA ASP A 305 -21.83 -9.61 22.46
C ASP A 305 -20.59 -8.71 22.21
N MET A 306 -19.44 -9.28 21.84
CA MET A 306 -18.27 -8.48 21.45
C MET A 306 -18.21 -8.36 19.93
N ARG A 307 -18.49 -7.16 19.42
CA ARG A 307 -18.33 -6.81 17.99
C ARG A 307 -16.98 -6.10 17.79
N ASP A 308 -16.26 -6.54 16.76
CA ASP A 308 -15.27 -5.83 15.93
C ASP A 308 -14.27 -4.93 16.68
N ASN A 309 -13.17 -5.48 17.23
CA ASN A 309 -12.10 -4.67 17.85
C ASN A 309 -10.71 -5.31 17.71
N SER A 310 -10.09 -5.23 16.54
CA SER A 310 -8.66 -5.56 16.40
C SER A 310 -7.92 -4.59 15.48
N TYR A 311 -8.05 -3.29 15.76
CA TYR A 311 -7.18 -2.27 15.18
C TYR A 311 -5.76 -2.46 15.72
N GLY A 312 -4.77 -2.62 14.85
CA GLY A 312 -3.40 -2.92 15.26
C GLY A 312 -2.37 -2.26 14.37
N ASN A 313 -1.30 -1.75 14.98
CA ASN A 313 -0.17 -1.14 14.28
C ASN A 313 1.12 -1.94 14.52
N ILE A 314 1.84 -2.28 13.45
CA ILE A 314 3.19 -2.85 13.50
C ILE A 314 4.07 -1.84 12.75
N ILE A 315 4.92 -1.09 13.46
CA ILE A 315 5.63 0.07 12.90
C ILE A 315 7.13 0.06 13.23
N ASP A 316 8.01 0.41 12.31
CA ASP A 316 9.46 0.60 12.60
C ASP A 316 10.13 -0.64 13.22
N ASN A 317 9.74 -1.85 12.82
CA ASN A 317 10.35 -3.10 13.31
C ASN A 317 11.30 -3.71 12.28
N ASP A 318 12.36 -4.36 12.77
CA ASP A 318 13.24 -5.26 12.01
C ASP A 318 12.83 -6.71 12.31
N ILE A 319 12.20 -7.38 11.35
CA ILE A 319 11.63 -8.73 11.51
C ILE A 319 12.34 -9.71 10.57
N SER A 320 13.16 -10.61 11.12
CA SER A 320 14.01 -11.47 10.29
C SER A 320 14.30 -12.87 10.80
N ASN A 321 14.65 -13.78 9.89
CA ASN A 321 15.02 -15.17 10.21
C ASN A 321 13.90 -15.95 10.93
N ASN A 322 12.64 -15.67 10.60
CA ASN A 322 11.48 -16.40 11.10
C ASN A 322 10.89 -17.30 10.01
N TYR A 323 10.06 -18.28 10.36
CA TYR A 323 9.24 -18.95 9.35
C TYR A 323 8.23 -17.96 8.76
N TYR A 324 7.44 -17.31 9.62
CA TYR A 324 6.59 -16.17 9.27
C TYR A 324 7.15 -14.91 9.92
N GLY A 325 7.39 -13.84 9.15
CA GLY A 325 7.71 -12.54 9.73
C GLY A 325 6.53 -12.03 10.56
N ILE A 326 5.38 -11.81 9.89
CA ILE A 326 4.10 -11.49 10.51
C ILE A 326 3.09 -12.57 10.12
N TYR A 327 2.39 -13.13 11.10
CA TYR A 327 1.34 -14.12 10.92
C TYR A 327 0.05 -13.63 11.56
N ALA A 328 -0.91 -13.22 10.73
CA ALA A 328 -2.22 -12.77 11.16
C ALA A 328 -3.27 -13.82 10.81
N ILE A 329 -4.01 -14.27 11.82
CA ILE A 329 -5.05 -15.29 11.66
C ILE A 329 -6.36 -14.82 12.32
N GLY A 330 -7.46 -14.82 11.56
CA GLY A 330 -8.82 -14.69 12.08
C GLY A 330 -9.46 -16.05 12.40
N ASP A 331 -10.63 -16.05 13.04
CA ASP A 331 -11.36 -17.28 13.34
C ASP A 331 -12.14 -17.74 12.08
N PRO A 332 -11.89 -18.94 11.54
CA PRO A 332 -12.61 -19.45 10.37
C PRO A 332 -14.11 -19.76 10.63
N GLY A 333 -14.59 -19.68 11.87
CA GLY A 333 -15.93 -20.13 12.27
C GLY A 333 -16.94 -19.05 12.70
N GLU A 334 -16.53 -17.83 13.03
CA GLU A 334 -17.40 -16.80 13.62
C GLU A 334 -17.09 -15.39 13.07
N PHE A 335 -18.07 -14.48 13.15
CA PHE A 335 -18.06 -13.09 12.61
C PHE A 335 -17.03 -12.14 13.27
N MET A 336 -15.85 -12.62 13.67
CA MET A 336 -14.84 -11.81 14.34
C MET A 336 -13.66 -11.60 13.41
N ASP A 337 -13.80 -10.61 12.55
CA ASP A 337 -12.76 -10.23 11.62
C ASP A 337 -11.62 -9.47 12.34
N VAL A 338 -10.36 -9.73 11.98
CA VAL A 338 -9.27 -8.80 12.32
C VAL A 338 -9.41 -7.61 11.37
N GLU A 339 -10.12 -6.58 11.81
CA GLU A 339 -10.34 -5.40 10.98
C GLU A 339 -9.21 -4.38 11.16
N TYR A 340 -8.62 -3.91 10.05
CA TYR A 340 -7.69 -2.78 9.99
C TYR A 340 -6.33 -2.97 10.70
N MET A 341 -5.56 -3.97 10.28
CA MET A 341 -4.14 -4.05 10.63
C MET A 341 -3.31 -3.13 9.73
N ASN A 342 -2.53 -2.24 10.35
CA ASN A 342 -1.61 -1.33 9.67
C ASN A 342 -0.15 -1.76 9.92
N VAL A 343 0.55 -2.17 8.86
CA VAL A 343 1.97 -2.52 8.88
C VAL A 343 2.71 -1.41 8.14
N ASP A 344 3.46 -0.58 8.86
CA ASP A 344 4.09 0.61 8.28
C ASP A 344 5.58 0.73 8.61
N SER A 345 6.41 1.14 7.66
CA SER A 345 7.82 1.47 7.94
C SER A 345 8.65 0.32 8.55
N ASN A 346 8.33 -0.95 8.24
CA ASN A 346 9.07 -2.10 8.78
C ASN A 346 10.12 -2.63 7.81
N THR A 347 11.18 -3.24 8.33
CA THR A 347 12.12 -4.05 7.53
C THR A 347 11.83 -5.54 7.77
N ILE A 348 11.28 -6.24 6.76
CA ILE A 348 10.82 -7.63 6.86
C ILE A 348 11.65 -8.51 5.91
N HIS A 349 12.64 -9.21 6.45
CA HIS A 349 13.64 -9.86 5.61
C HIS A 349 14.14 -11.23 6.08
N ASN A 350 14.66 -12.05 5.16
CA ASN A 350 15.20 -13.39 5.48
C ASN A 350 14.21 -14.31 6.21
N ASN A 351 12.90 -14.11 6.03
CA ASN A 351 11.89 -15.02 6.55
C ASN A 351 11.56 -16.10 5.49
N GLN A 352 10.82 -17.16 5.86
CA GLN A 352 10.24 -18.01 4.82
C GLN A 352 9.11 -17.26 4.10
N ILE A 353 8.19 -16.69 4.87
CA ILE A 353 7.12 -15.81 4.39
C ILE A 353 7.20 -14.49 5.16
N GLY A 354 7.19 -13.36 4.46
CA GLY A 354 7.22 -12.02 5.07
C GLY A 354 5.96 -11.78 5.92
N ILE A 355 4.80 -11.71 5.29
CA ILE A 355 3.49 -11.57 5.93
C ILE A 355 2.55 -12.65 5.41
N GLN A 356 1.82 -13.33 6.28
CA GLN A 356 0.68 -14.16 5.88
C GLN A 356 -0.59 -13.70 6.59
N TYR A 357 -1.63 -13.48 5.79
CA TYR A 357 -3.00 -13.29 6.22
C TYR A 357 -3.78 -14.57 6.01
N GLN A 358 -4.46 -15.04 7.05
CA GLN A 358 -5.26 -16.26 6.99
C GLN A 358 -6.61 -16.01 7.69
N ASP A 359 -7.71 -16.37 7.05
CA ASP A 359 -9.08 -16.32 7.58
C ASP A 359 -9.55 -14.92 8.06
N SER A 360 -10.62 -14.37 7.46
CA SER A 360 -11.42 -13.27 8.07
C SER A 360 -10.66 -12.02 8.58
N ILE A 361 -9.84 -11.36 7.75
CA ILE A 361 -9.10 -10.12 8.07
C ILE A 361 -9.49 -9.03 7.06
N VAL A 362 -10.29 -8.06 7.48
CA VAL A 362 -10.84 -7.05 6.57
C VAL A 362 -9.96 -5.79 6.55
N SER A 363 -9.65 -5.27 5.35
CA SER A 363 -9.04 -3.95 5.14
C SER A 363 -7.69 -3.71 5.82
N SER A 364 -6.71 -4.59 5.60
CA SER A 364 -5.33 -4.35 6.08
C SER A 364 -4.53 -3.45 5.15
N THR A 365 -3.65 -2.63 5.72
CA THR A 365 -2.70 -1.78 4.99
C THR A 365 -1.27 -2.21 5.31
N VAL A 366 -0.42 -2.29 4.29
CA VAL A 366 1.01 -2.54 4.37
C VAL A 366 1.66 -1.44 3.57
N ASN A 367 2.36 -0.51 4.21
CA ASN A 367 2.95 0.66 3.56
C ASN A 367 4.38 0.90 4.02
N ASN A 368 5.15 1.61 3.19
CA ASN A 368 6.49 2.12 3.52
C ASN A 368 7.47 1.05 4.06
N SER A 369 7.22 -0.22 3.80
CA SER A 369 7.97 -1.33 4.37
C SER A 369 8.93 -1.95 3.36
N ASP A 370 10.08 -2.40 3.85
CA ASP A 370 11.14 -3.02 3.07
C ASP A 370 11.07 -4.55 3.18
N PHE A 371 10.73 -5.22 2.09
CA PHE A 371 10.76 -6.66 1.95
C PHE A 371 12.00 -7.10 1.16
N TYR A 372 12.81 -8.03 1.68
CA TYR A 372 13.89 -8.64 0.89
C TYR A 372 14.38 -9.96 1.47
N GLY A 373 14.97 -10.83 0.65
CA GLY A 373 15.54 -12.11 1.12
C GLY A 373 14.53 -13.12 1.69
N ASN A 374 13.22 -12.85 1.60
CA ASN A 374 12.19 -13.80 1.99
C ASN A 374 12.17 -14.97 0.98
N SER A 375 12.28 -16.20 1.47
CA SER A 375 12.59 -17.36 0.59
C SER A 375 11.38 -17.96 -0.15
N ASN A 376 10.15 -17.62 0.24
CA ASN A 376 8.93 -18.10 -0.41
C ASN A 376 8.06 -16.95 -0.94
N ARG A 377 7.52 -16.10 -0.06
CA ARG A 377 6.63 -14.98 -0.41
C ARG A 377 6.90 -13.78 0.48
N ASN A 378 6.74 -12.56 -0.06
CA ASN A 378 6.72 -11.34 0.72
C ASN A 378 5.36 -11.18 1.41
N ILE A 379 4.26 -11.34 0.67
CA ILE A 379 2.90 -11.36 1.21
C ILE A 379 2.18 -12.60 0.70
N LYS A 380 1.47 -13.27 1.60
CA LYS A 380 0.58 -14.38 1.28
C LYS A 380 -0.82 -14.07 1.83
N ASN A 381 -1.72 -13.59 0.98
CA ASN A 381 -3.10 -13.28 1.34
C ASN A 381 -3.99 -14.49 1.03
N LEU A 382 -4.39 -15.26 2.04
CA LEU A 382 -5.17 -16.51 1.86
C LEU A 382 -6.66 -16.40 2.20
N GLN A 383 -7.12 -15.19 2.47
CA GLN A 383 -8.49 -14.85 2.84
C GLN A 383 -9.24 -14.22 1.66
N GLY A 384 -10.53 -13.87 1.79
CA GLY A 384 -11.31 -13.27 0.70
C GLY A 384 -11.22 -11.74 0.55
N SER A 385 -10.66 -11.03 1.52
CA SER A 385 -10.58 -9.56 1.59
C SER A 385 -9.28 -9.00 1.00
N GLY A 386 -9.37 -7.77 0.47
CA GLY A 386 -8.22 -7.07 -0.09
C GLY A 386 -7.23 -6.56 0.95
N VAL A 387 -5.96 -6.48 0.58
CA VAL A 387 -4.87 -5.83 1.33
C VAL A 387 -4.33 -4.70 0.47
N ASN A 388 -4.27 -3.47 0.99
CA ASN A 388 -3.53 -2.39 0.33
C ASN A 388 -2.06 -2.54 0.74
N GLY A 389 -1.21 -2.84 -0.24
CA GLY A 389 0.24 -3.02 -0.15
C GLY A 389 1.01 -1.92 -0.88
N GLU A 390 0.51 -0.70 -0.98
CA GLU A 390 1.18 0.35 -1.74
C GLU A 390 2.48 0.84 -1.04
N ASN A 391 3.31 1.59 -1.76
CA ASN A 391 4.48 2.27 -1.17
C ASN A 391 5.51 1.38 -0.46
N ASN A 392 5.63 0.10 -0.83
CA ASN A 392 6.62 -0.82 -0.25
C ASN A 392 7.80 -1.05 -1.19
N TRP A 393 8.98 -1.30 -0.62
CA TRP A 393 10.05 -1.93 -1.37
C TRP A 393 9.86 -3.45 -1.34
N TRP A 394 9.64 -4.06 -2.49
CA TRP A 394 9.30 -5.48 -2.59
C TRP A 394 10.51 -6.41 -2.76
N GLY A 395 11.73 -5.88 -2.59
CA GLY A 395 12.96 -6.63 -2.84
C GLY A 395 13.37 -6.61 -4.32
N SER A 396 12.48 -6.13 -5.18
CA SER A 396 12.65 -5.93 -6.62
C SER A 396 11.74 -4.80 -7.08
N ALA A 397 12.11 -4.08 -8.14
CA ALA A 397 11.22 -3.18 -8.88
C ALA A 397 10.59 -3.85 -10.11
N ASN A 398 11.03 -5.07 -10.46
CA ASN A 398 10.43 -5.85 -11.53
C ASN A 398 9.05 -6.36 -11.11
N GLU A 399 8.00 -5.79 -11.71
CA GLU A 399 6.60 -6.11 -11.40
C GLU A 399 6.28 -7.60 -11.42
N THR A 400 6.87 -8.38 -12.34
CA THR A 400 6.60 -9.83 -12.40
C THR A 400 7.17 -10.57 -11.20
N ILE A 401 8.35 -10.18 -10.72
CA ILE A 401 8.89 -10.73 -9.46
C ILE A 401 8.00 -10.31 -8.29
N ILE A 402 7.55 -9.06 -8.27
CA ILE A 402 6.67 -8.57 -7.21
C ILE A 402 5.38 -9.40 -7.19
N LYS A 403 4.73 -9.59 -8.34
CA LYS A 403 3.56 -10.48 -8.51
C LYS A 403 3.86 -11.88 -7.98
N TYR A 404 4.97 -12.48 -8.40
CA TYR A 404 5.36 -13.82 -7.97
C TYR A 404 5.62 -13.93 -6.45
N MET A 405 6.16 -12.87 -5.84
CA MET A 405 6.43 -12.79 -4.41
C MET A 405 5.17 -12.48 -3.58
N ILE A 406 4.06 -12.20 -4.24
CA ILE A 406 2.74 -12.03 -3.64
C ILE A 406 1.92 -13.30 -3.91
N THR A 407 1.01 -13.62 -3.01
CA THR A 407 -0.05 -14.60 -3.29
C THR A 407 -1.37 -13.94 -2.97
N ASP A 408 -2.24 -13.83 -3.96
CA ASP A 408 -3.47 -13.05 -3.87
C ASP A 408 -4.62 -13.62 -4.73
N CYS A 409 -5.63 -12.79 -5.05
CA CYS A 409 -6.79 -13.18 -5.83
C CYS A 409 -6.47 -13.69 -7.24
N LEU A 410 -5.32 -13.31 -7.82
CA LEU A 410 -4.87 -13.78 -9.13
C LEU A 410 -4.41 -15.25 -9.07
N ASP A 411 -4.02 -15.74 -7.89
CA ASP A 411 -3.59 -17.13 -7.67
C ASP A 411 -4.73 -18.10 -7.33
N GLY A 412 -5.98 -17.60 -7.25
CA GLY A 412 -7.20 -18.40 -7.18
C GLY A 412 -7.93 -18.40 -5.84
N GLY A 413 -9.10 -17.75 -5.80
CA GLY A 413 -10.06 -17.83 -4.68
C GLY A 413 -9.68 -17.05 -3.41
N TYR A 414 -8.58 -16.30 -3.46
CA TYR A 414 -8.11 -15.42 -2.39
C TYR A 414 -8.47 -13.95 -2.65
N GLY A 415 -8.14 -13.06 -1.73
CA GLY A 415 -8.35 -11.63 -1.77
C GLY A 415 -7.15 -10.93 -2.41
N CYS A 416 -7.40 -9.80 -3.08
CA CYS A 416 -6.37 -9.12 -3.86
C CYS A 416 -5.36 -8.37 -2.98
N VAL A 417 -4.11 -8.28 -3.43
CA VAL A 417 -3.14 -7.35 -2.85
C VAL A 417 -2.98 -6.22 -3.85
N ASP A 418 -3.43 -5.03 -3.47
CA ASP A 418 -3.23 -3.81 -4.26
C ASP A 418 -1.81 -3.31 -4.00
N TYR A 419 -0.90 -3.45 -4.96
CA TYR A 419 0.50 -3.06 -4.78
C TYR A 419 0.95 -2.13 -5.89
N THR A 420 1.77 -1.15 -5.52
CA THR A 420 2.50 -0.30 -6.47
C THR A 420 3.96 -0.76 -6.52
N PRO A 421 4.52 -1.05 -7.71
CA PRO A 421 5.96 -1.18 -7.88
C PRO A 421 6.62 0.15 -7.54
N TRP A 422 7.42 0.20 -6.48
CA TRP A 422 8.11 1.43 -6.10
C TRP A 422 9.27 1.72 -7.07
N LEU A 423 9.35 2.95 -7.60
CA LEU A 423 10.25 3.33 -8.71
C LEU A 423 11.46 4.20 -8.30
N THR A 424 11.71 4.49 -7.03
CA THR A 424 12.76 5.45 -6.62
C THR A 424 13.74 4.91 -5.59
N VAL A 425 14.73 4.14 -6.03
CA VAL A 425 15.87 3.70 -5.20
C VAL A 425 16.51 4.90 -4.47
N GLY A 426 16.73 4.79 -3.15
CA GLY A 426 17.33 5.84 -2.29
C GLY A 426 18.79 6.22 -2.64
N PRO A 427 19.34 7.26 -2.00
CA PRO A 427 20.47 8.05 -2.50
C PRO A 427 21.80 7.28 -2.60
N GLU A 428 22.43 7.50 -3.74
CA GLU A 428 23.63 6.85 -4.24
C GLU A 428 24.90 7.39 -3.59
N ASP A 429 25.72 6.48 -3.05
CA ASP A 429 27.17 6.61 -3.08
C ASP A 429 27.78 5.24 -2.77
N ARG A 430 28.19 4.50 -3.83
CA ARG A 430 29.02 3.26 -3.90
C ARG A 430 28.35 2.05 -4.59
N MET A 431 27.89 2.17 -5.84
CA MET A 431 27.25 1.04 -6.54
C MET A 431 27.90 0.71 -7.89
N THR A 432 28.01 -0.59 -8.18
CA THR A 432 28.28 -1.17 -9.51
C THR A 432 26.98 -1.14 -10.33
N ASP A 433 27.04 -1.20 -11.66
CA ASP A 433 25.83 -1.32 -12.49
C ASP A 433 26.05 -2.49 -13.48
N LEU A 434 25.28 -3.55 -13.23
CA LEU A 434 25.33 -4.83 -13.93
C LEU A 434 24.08 -4.91 -14.79
N MET A 435 24.22 -5.16 -16.09
CA MET A 435 23.13 -5.17 -17.04
C MET A 435 23.14 -6.40 -17.93
N ILE A 436 22.01 -7.10 -18.02
CA ILE A 436 21.75 -8.09 -19.07
C ILE A 436 21.49 -7.33 -20.37
N ASN A 437 22.52 -7.18 -21.21
CA ASN A 437 22.43 -6.47 -22.47
C ASN A 437 22.34 -7.47 -23.64
N GLY A 438 21.14 -8.01 -23.82
CA GLY A 438 20.78 -8.93 -24.89
C GLY A 438 20.76 -10.39 -24.45
N THR A 439 19.59 -11.00 -24.59
CA THR A 439 19.38 -12.45 -24.45
C THR A 439 18.99 -12.99 -25.81
N THR A 440 19.64 -14.06 -26.26
CA THR A 440 19.20 -14.79 -27.46
C THR A 440 18.81 -16.19 -27.03
N ILE A 441 17.53 -16.52 -27.16
CA ILE A 441 17.00 -17.85 -26.90
C ILE A 441 16.86 -18.57 -28.24
N ARG A 442 17.54 -19.70 -28.43
CA ARG A 442 17.45 -20.51 -29.67
C ARG A 442 17.42 -22.00 -29.36
N LEU A 443 16.31 -22.66 -29.70
CA LEU A 443 16.03 -24.11 -29.82
C LEU A 443 16.38 -25.02 -28.61
N THR A 444 17.48 -24.79 -27.90
CA THR A 444 17.95 -25.47 -26.67
C THR A 444 18.97 -24.63 -25.85
N ASN A 445 19.32 -23.42 -26.31
CA ASN A 445 20.41 -22.61 -25.76
C ASN A 445 19.91 -21.21 -25.41
N ILE A 446 20.13 -20.77 -24.18
CA ILE A 446 19.99 -19.38 -23.75
C ILE A 446 21.38 -18.78 -23.74
N SER A 447 21.61 -17.78 -24.60
CA SER A 447 22.83 -16.97 -24.54
C SER A 447 22.53 -15.66 -23.82
N ILE A 448 23.09 -15.51 -22.63
CA ILE A 448 23.00 -14.34 -21.76
C ILE A 448 24.25 -13.51 -21.96
N LYS A 449 24.08 -12.22 -22.25
CA LYS A 449 25.21 -11.28 -22.31
C LYS A 449 25.13 -10.33 -21.12
N VAL A 450 26.06 -10.48 -20.20
CA VAL A 450 26.16 -9.64 -19.01
C VAL A 450 27.20 -8.55 -19.24
N VAL A 451 26.80 -7.30 -19.00
CA VAL A 451 27.62 -6.10 -19.14
C VAL A 451 27.75 -5.46 -17.78
N ASN A 452 28.98 -5.36 -17.29
CA ASN A 452 29.30 -4.52 -16.13
C ASN A 452 29.77 -3.17 -16.66
N ASP A 453 28.95 -2.13 -16.48
CA ASP A 453 29.32 -0.75 -16.80
C ASP A 453 29.86 0.02 -15.58
N GLY A 454 29.83 -0.63 -14.41
CA GLY A 454 30.43 -0.17 -13.17
C GLY A 454 31.97 -0.11 -13.21
N SER A 455 32.52 0.70 -12.30
CA SER A 455 33.97 0.95 -12.21
C SER A 455 34.77 -0.15 -11.51
N TYR A 456 34.11 -1.21 -11.00
CA TYR A 456 34.73 -2.30 -10.24
C TYR A 456 34.45 -3.66 -10.86
N ALA A 457 35.40 -4.59 -10.75
CA ALA A 457 35.22 -5.96 -11.20
C ALA A 457 34.37 -6.75 -10.21
N VAL A 458 33.36 -7.46 -10.70
CA VAL A 458 32.48 -8.29 -9.89
C VAL A 458 33.01 -9.73 -9.91
N ARG A 459 33.20 -10.31 -8.72
CA ARG A 459 33.65 -11.70 -8.58
C ARG A 459 32.53 -12.56 -8.01
N ASN A 460 32.45 -13.80 -8.47
CA ASN A 460 31.45 -14.80 -8.06
C ASN A 460 30.00 -14.37 -8.33
N LEU A 461 29.75 -13.64 -9.41
CA LEU A 461 28.40 -13.30 -9.84
C LEU A 461 27.61 -14.59 -10.12
N LYS A 462 26.53 -14.81 -9.39
CA LYS A 462 25.62 -15.95 -9.58
C LYS A 462 24.56 -15.61 -10.62
N ILE A 463 24.19 -16.58 -11.44
CA ILE A 463 23.00 -16.57 -12.29
C ILE A 463 22.11 -17.72 -11.85
N ASN A 464 20.87 -17.41 -11.49
CA ASN A 464 19.80 -18.39 -11.38
C ASN A 464 18.93 -18.33 -12.64
N LEU A 465 18.73 -19.49 -13.29
CA LEU A 465 17.66 -19.68 -14.25
C LEU A 465 16.53 -20.46 -13.58
N MET A 466 15.33 -19.88 -13.59
CA MET A 466 14.13 -20.46 -13.01
C MET A 466 13.09 -20.66 -14.10
N ASP A 467 12.38 -21.79 -14.01
CA ASP A 467 11.18 -22.07 -14.79
C ASP A 467 9.96 -21.51 -14.05
N ILE A 468 9.20 -20.61 -14.68
CA ILE A 468 8.07 -19.97 -13.99
C ILE A 468 6.92 -20.96 -13.75
N ILE A 469 6.74 -21.94 -14.64
CA ILE A 469 5.60 -22.87 -14.52
C ILE A 469 5.72 -23.74 -13.27
N ASP A 470 6.93 -24.22 -12.98
CA ASP A 470 7.16 -25.14 -11.86
C ASP A 470 7.81 -24.45 -10.64
N GLY A 471 8.29 -23.21 -10.78
CA GLY A 471 9.07 -22.49 -9.76
C GLY A 471 10.41 -23.16 -9.43
N GLU A 472 10.81 -24.18 -10.19
CA GLU A 472 12.03 -24.93 -9.95
C GLU A 472 13.25 -24.20 -10.52
N LEU A 473 14.32 -24.19 -9.72
CA LEU A 473 15.63 -23.73 -10.14
C LEU A 473 16.21 -24.72 -11.16
N VAL A 474 16.20 -24.35 -12.44
CA VAL A 474 16.63 -25.22 -13.53
C VAL A 474 18.16 -25.23 -13.66
N ASN A 475 18.81 -24.10 -13.37
CA ASN A 475 20.26 -24.00 -13.35
C ASN A 475 20.76 -22.88 -12.42
N ASN A 476 21.95 -23.08 -11.85
CA ASN A 476 22.69 -22.10 -11.06
C ASN A 476 24.17 -22.12 -11.48
N GLU A 477 24.64 -21.03 -12.08
CA GLU A 477 26.04 -20.88 -12.49
C GLU A 477 26.70 -19.66 -11.82
N THR A 478 28.02 -19.72 -11.67
CA THR A 478 28.80 -18.65 -11.05
C THR A 478 29.98 -18.25 -11.94
N PHE A 479 30.21 -16.95 -12.15
CA PHE A 479 31.34 -16.47 -12.97
C PHE A 479 31.84 -15.08 -12.54
N ASN A 480 32.90 -14.57 -13.17
CA ASN A 480 33.59 -13.33 -12.77
C ASN A 480 33.59 -12.31 -13.92
N VAL A 481 32.98 -11.14 -13.72
CA VAL A 481 32.90 -10.07 -14.74
C VAL A 481 33.94 -8.97 -14.47
N GLY A 482 34.87 -8.75 -15.40
CA GLY A 482 35.93 -7.74 -15.28
C GLY A 482 35.45 -6.28 -15.37
N SER A 483 36.20 -5.32 -14.79
CA SER A 483 35.95 -3.87 -14.90
C SER A 483 36.46 -3.30 -16.23
N PHE A 484 35.80 -2.26 -16.77
CA PHE A 484 36.20 -1.48 -17.97
C PHE A 484 36.14 -2.21 -19.33
N ALA A 485 35.14 -3.10 -19.46
CA ALA A 485 34.57 -3.65 -20.69
C ALA A 485 35.51 -4.51 -21.60
N PRO A 486 34.97 -5.51 -22.34
CA PRO A 486 33.57 -5.53 -22.73
C PRO A 486 32.92 -6.92 -22.64
N PHE A 487 31.73 -6.97 -22.03
CA PHE A 487 30.76 -8.07 -22.07
C PHE A 487 31.28 -9.49 -21.80
N GLU A 488 30.71 -10.16 -20.81
CA GLU A 488 30.85 -11.60 -20.70
C GLU A 488 29.57 -12.27 -21.21
N SER A 489 29.69 -12.97 -22.33
CA SER A 489 28.61 -13.82 -22.83
C SER A 489 28.73 -15.21 -22.21
N ARG A 490 27.63 -15.70 -21.68
CA ARG A 490 27.47 -17.07 -21.22
C ARG A 490 26.34 -17.72 -21.99
N THR A 491 26.60 -18.91 -22.53
CA THR A 491 25.57 -19.72 -23.16
C THR A 491 25.27 -20.86 -22.21
N VAL A 492 24.06 -20.84 -21.67
CA VAL A 492 23.53 -21.92 -20.84
C VAL A 492 22.66 -22.79 -21.74
N VAL A 493 22.96 -24.09 -21.77
CA VAL A 493 22.15 -25.07 -22.52
C VAL A 493 21.11 -25.62 -21.57
N VAL A 494 19.84 -25.33 -21.84
CA VAL A 494 18.72 -25.77 -21.01
C VAL A 494 17.61 -26.23 -21.97
N ASN A 495 17.09 -27.43 -21.73
CA ASN A 495 16.00 -27.98 -22.55
C ASN A 495 14.67 -27.54 -21.93
N PHE A 496 14.05 -26.51 -22.49
CA PHE A 496 12.68 -26.12 -22.14
C PHE A 496 11.68 -26.81 -23.09
N ALA A 497 10.50 -27.16 -22.58
CA ALA A 497 9.38 -27.46 -23.45
C ALA A 497 8.73 -26.15 -23.93
N THR A 498 7.95 -26.21 -25.01
CA THR A 498 7.21 -25.05 -25.52
C THR A 498 6.24 -24.53 -24.46
N GLY A 499 6.19 -23.21 -24.26
CA GLY A 499 5.31 -22.55 -23.29
C GLY A 499 5.95 -22.21 -21.95
N HIS A 500 7.19 -22.62 -21.70
CA HIS A 500 7.90 -22.29 -20.46
C HIS A 500 8.41 -20.84 -20.50
N GLU A 501 8.09 -20.06 -19.48
CA GLU A 501 8.72 -18.76 -19.25
C GLU A 501 9.97 -18.93 -18.39
N VAL A 502 11.02 -18.19 -18.74
CA VAL A 502 12.33 -18.30 -18.09
C VAL A 502 12.65 -16.99 -17.39
N VAL A 503 12.88 -17.06 -16.08
CA VAL A 503 13.45 -15.95 -15.31
C VAL A 503 14.94 -16.18 -15.17
N ILE A 504 15.71 -15.18 -15.55
CA ILE A 504 17.15 -15.13 -15.36
C ILE A 504 17.42 -14.06 -14.31
N VAL A 505 17.94 -14.46 -13.16
CA VAL A 505 18.31 -13.54 -12.07
C VAL A 505 19.83 -13.54 -11.94
N LEU A 506 20.46 -12.39 -12.18
CA LEU A 506 21.83 -12.08 -11.80
C LEU A 506 21.87 -11.70 -10.32
N ASP A 507 22.93 -12.13 -9.64
CA ASP A 507 23.17 -11.86 -8.21
C ASP A 507 21.95 -12.17 -7.30
N PRO A 508 21.35 -13.38 -7.39
CA PRO A 508 20.17 -13.75 -6.61
C PRO A 508 20.36 -13.68 -5.09
N ASP A 509 21.60 -13.66 -4.60
CA ASP A 509 22.00 -13.49 -3.21
C ASP A 509 22.26 -12.03 -2.82
N ASN A 510 22.16 -11.10 -3.78
CA ASN A 510 22.30 -9.66 -3.58
C ASN A 510 23.63 -9.31 -2.85
N GLU A 511 24.72 -10.02 -3.17
CA GLU A 511 26.07 -9.78 -2.66
C GLU A 511 26.75 -8.60 -3.38
N VAL A 512 26.25 -8.22 -4.56
CA VAL A 512 26.68 -7.09 -5.37
C VAL A 512 25.75 -5.90 -5.10
N ILE A 513 26.34 -4.75 -4.82
CA ILE A 513 25.60 -3.52 -4.56
C ILE A 513 25.41 -2.79 -5.90
N GLU A 514 24.15 -2.57 -6.30
CA GLU A 514 23.80 -2.18 -7.67
C GLU A 514 22.94 -0.93 -7.77
N ARG A 515 23.20 -0.12 -8.81
CA ARG A 515 22.47 1.12 -9.06
C ARG A 515 21.03 0.87 -9.52
N ASN A 516 20.84 -0.08 -10.42
CA ASN A 516 19.52 -0.49 -10.89
C ASN A 516 19.38 -2.01 -10.80
N LYS A 517 18.73 -2.50 -9.74
CA LYS A 517 18.49 -3.93 -9.52
C LYS A 517 17.58 -4.55 -10.59
N GLU A 518 16.85 -3.76 -11.38
CA GLU A 518 16.06 -4.27 -12.52
C GLU A 518 16.94 -4.83 -13.63
N ASN A 519 18.16 -4.30 -13.77
CA ASN A 519 19.10 -4.74 -14.80
C ASN A 519 19.61 -6.18 -14.59
N ASN A 520 19.38 -6.73 -13.39
CA ASN A 520 19.75 -8.08 -13.02
C ASN A 520 18.73 -9.13 -13.36
N VAL A 521 17.51 -8.75 -13.72
CA VAL A 521 16.45 -9.72 -13.98
C VAL A 521 15.99 -9.60 -15.42
N TYR A 522 16.15 -10.69 -16.16
CA TYR A 522 15.58 -10.83 -17.49
C TYR A 522 14.51 -11.91 -17.47
N ILE A 523 13.32 -11.55 -17.92
CA ILE A 523 12.22 -12.49 -18.14
C ILE A 523 12.04 -12.59 -19.65
N GLY A 524 12.09 -13.81 -20.16
CA GLY A 524 11.82 -14.09 -21.56
C GLY A 524 10.95 -15.32 -21.68
N SER A 525 9.87 -15.21 -22.44
CA SER A 525 9.10 -16.36 -22.89
C SER A 525 9.91 -17.12 -23.95
N TYR A 526 10.00 -18.44 -23.82
CA TYR A 526 10.46 -19.25 -24.92
C TYR A 526 9.29 -19.44 -25.90
N GLU A 527 9.18 -18.53 -26.86
CA GLU A 527 8.26 -18.69 -27.98
C GLU A 527 8.94 -19.49 -29.08
N LYS A 528 8.51 -20.75 -29.22
CA LYS A 528 8.70 -21.46 -30.48
C LYS A 528 8.03 -20.61 -31.56
N SER A 529 8.79 -20.14 -32.55
CA SER A 529 8.21 -19.43 -33.70
C SER A 529 7.16 -20.33 -34.35
N ILE A 530 5.89 -20.00 -34.13
CA ILE A 530 4.75 -20.74 -34.68
C ILE A 530 4.68 -20.40 -36.16
N LYS A 531 4.64 -21.44 -36.98
CA LYS A 531 4.42 -21.29 -38.42
C LYS A 531 2.93 -21.13 -38.70
N LEU A 532 2.53 -20.01 -39.29
CA LEU A 532 1.13 -19.70 -39.59
C LEU A 532 0.88 -19.66 -41.10
N PHE A 533 -0.31 -20.05 -41.50
CA PHE A 533 -0.88 -19.72 -42.80
C PHE A 533 -2.14 -18.90 -42.60
N ILE A 534 -2.36 -17.92 -43.48
CA ILE A 534 -3.55 -17.07 -43.46
C ILE A 534 -4.20 -17.02 -44.84
N ASP A 535 -5.50 -17.32 -44.89
CA ASP A 535 -6.32 -17.22 -46.10
C ASP A 535 -7.61 -16.44 -45.81
N THR A 536 -7.98 -15.58 -46.76
CA THR A 536 -9.05 -14.57 -46.61
C THR A 536 -9.94 -14.54 -47.86
N ASP A 537 -11.26 -14.53 -47.67
CA ASP A 537 -12.25 -14.40 -48.77
C ASP A 537 -13.44 -13.49 -48.39
N VAL A 538 -13.15 -12.28 -47.90
CA VAL A 538 -14.17 -11.31 -47.47
C VAL A 538 -14.61 -10.40 -48.63
N PRO A 539 -15.84 -10.47 -49.15
CA PRO A 539 -16.29 -9.50 -50.16
C PRO A 539 -16.69 -8.15 -49.52
N PRO A 540 -16.37 -7.00 -50.16
CA PRO A 540 -15.59 -6.81 -51.40
C PRO A 540 -14.07 -6.89 -51.18
N THR A 541 -13.29 -7.01 -52.27
CA THR A 541 -11.83 -7.16 -52.23
C THR A 541 -11.10 -6.11 -51.38
N VAL A 542 -11.53 -4.84 -51.40
CA VAL A 542 -10.93 -3.81 -50.53
C VAL A 542 -11.11 -4.09 -49.03
N ALA A 543 -12.20 -4.74 -48.62
CA ALA A 543 -12.40 -5.14 -47.22
C ALA A 543 -11.53 -6.35 -46.86
N ASP A 544 -11.42 -7.32 -47.77
CA ASP A 544 -10.50 -8.46 -47.64
C ASP A 544 -9.07 -8.01 -47.39
N GLU A 545 -8.57 -7.10 -48.23
CA GLU A 545 -7.21 -6.56 -48.16
C GLU A 545 -6.94 -5.93 -46.78
N GLU A 546 -7.83 -5.07 -46.28
CA GLU A 546 -7.63 -4.37 -44.99
C GLU A 546 -7.75 -5.31 -43.79
N ILE A 547 -8.72 -6.23 -43.79
CA ILE A 547 -8.87 -7.22 -42.72
C ILE A 547 -7.65 -8.12 -42.66
N ARG A 548 -7.17 -8.59 -43.83
CA ARG A 548 -5.95 -9.40 -43.92
C ARG A 548 -4.73 -8.66 -43.39
N GLN A 549 -4.53 -7.40 -43.77
CA GLN A 549 -3.41 -6.60 -43.28
C GLN A 549 -3.49 -6.36 -41.77
N TYR A 550 -4.68 -6.10 -41.23
CA TYR A 550 -4.89 -5.91 -39.79
C TYR A 550 -4.53 -7.18 -39.00
N VAL A 551 -5.02 -8.34 -39.43
CA VAL A 551 -4.70 -9.62 -38.78
C VAL A 551 -3.21 -9.95 -38.91
N LEU A 552 -2.59 -9.70 -40.06
CA LEU A 552 -1.15 -9.87 -40.25
C LEU A 552 -0.31 -8.97 -39.34
N ALA A 553 -0.75 -7.72 -39.09
CA ALA A 553 -0.07 -6.82 -38.18
C ALA A 553 -0.12 -7.35 -36.73
N GLY A 554 -1.26 -7.87 -36.29
CA GLY A 554 -1.41 -8.54 -34.99
C GLY A 554 -0.58 -9.83 -34.88
N LEU A 555 -0.35 -10.52 -36.00
CA LEU A 555 0.48 -11.72 -36.09
C LEU A 555 1.97 -11.46 -36.40
N SER A 556 2.43 -10.20 -36.34
CA SER A 556 3.81 -9.85 -36.72
C SER A 556 4.95 -10.59 -36.00
N PRO A 557 4.79 -11.15 -34.78
CA PRO A 557 5.84 -11.98 -34.17
C PRO A 557 6.07 -13.34 -34.84
N TYR A 558 5.13 -13.80 -35.68
CA TYR A 558 5.08 -15.18 -36.16
C TYR A 558 5.52 -15.33 -37.64
N GLU A 559 5.94 -16.54 -38.02
CA GLU A 559 6.41 -16.82 -39.38
C GLU A 559 5.22 -17.20 -40.28
N ILE A 560 4.91 -16.37 -41.28
CA ILE A 560 3.91 -16.70 -42.30
C ILE A 560 4.52 -17.62 -43.36
N VAL A 561 3.98 -18.84 -43.50
CA VAL A 561 4.46 -19.89 -44.40
C VAL A 561 3.34 -20.41 -45.32
N PRO A 562 3.65 -21.21 -46.36
CA PRO A 562 2.66 -21.96 -47.12
C PRO A 562 1.83 -22.90 -46.22
N GLU A 563 0.60 -23.20 -46.63
CA GLU A 563 -0.38 -24.01 -45.88
C GLU A 563 0.18 -25.37 -45.43
N GLU A 564 0.95 -26.04 -46.29
CA GLU A 564 1.58 -27.34 -46.02
C GLU A 564 2.70 -27.32 -44.96
N GLU A 565 3.21 -26.13 -44.62
CA GLU A 565 4.26 -25.94 -43.61
C GLU A 565 3.71 -25.36 -42.30
N ALA A 566 2.45 -24.93 -42.29
CA ALA A 566 1.85 -24.24 -41.16
C ALA A 566 1.50 -25.19 -40.02
N GLU A 567 1.75 -24.74 -38.79
CA GLU A 567 1.28 -25.36 -37.55
C GLU A 567 -0.09 -24.81 -37.17
N VAL A 568 -0.36 -23.55 -37.53
CA VAL A 568 -1.64 -22.89 -37.29
C VAL A 568 -2.20 -22.34 -38.60
N LEU A 569 -3.47 -22.63 -38.88
CA LEU A 569 -4.18 -22.27 -40.10
C LEU A 569 -5.28 -21.25 -39.74
N VAL A 570 -5.07 -19.98 -40.11
CA VAL A 570 -6.00 -18.88 -39.86
C VAL A 570 -6.83 -18.62 -41.10
N TYR A 571 -8.13 -18.67 -40.94
CA TYR A 571 -9.07 -18.70 -42.04
C TYR A 571 -10.16 -17.66 -41.83
N ILE A 572 -10.26 -16.69 -42.75
CA ILE A 572 -11.23 -15.60 -42.68
C ILE A 572 -12.23 -15.75 -43.84
N ALA A 573 -13.52 -15.72 -43.52
CA ALA A 573 -14.64 -15.71 -44.46
C ALA A 573 -15.25 -17.05 -44.93
N ARG A 574 -16.14 -16.93 -45.93
CA ARG A 574 -17.29 -17.84 -46.18
C ARG A 574 -16.97 -19.10 -46.99
N HIS A 575 -15.95 -19.09 -47.86
CA HIS A 575 -15.62 -20.25 -48.71
C HIS A 575 -14.43 -21.06 -48.20
N ASN A 576 -14.26 -21.06 -46.88
CA ASN A 576 -13.13 -21.69 -46.26
C ASN A 576 -13.29 -23.21 -46.07
N PRO A 577 -12.23 -24.04 -46.17
CA PRO A 577 -12.28 -25.45 -45.74
C PRO A 577 -12.86 -25.68 -44.34
N VAL A 578 -12.73 -24.74 -43.40
CA VAL A 578 -13.40 -24.81 -42.08
C VAL A 578 -14.93 -24.80 -42.21
N VAL A 579 -15.49 -24.07 -43.19
CA VAL A 579 -16.94 -24.09 -43.51
C VAL A 579 -17.35 -25.41 -44.17
N VAL A 580 -16.44 -26.10 -44.87
CA VAL A 580 -16.67 -27.48 -45.35
C VAL A 580 -16.74 -28.46 -44.17
N TRP A 581 -16.10 -28.13 -43.04
CA TRP A 581 -16.14 -28.89 -41.78
C TRP A 581 -17.16 -28.37 -40.77
N ASN A 582 -18.11 -27.53 -41.20
CA ASN A 582 -19.22 -27.04 -40.38
C ASN A 582 -19.89 -28.13 -39.54
N PHE A 583 -20.01 -29.35 -40.06
CA PHE A 583 -20.63 -30.47 -39.34
C PHE A 583 -19.77 -30.99 -38.18
N GLU A 584 -18.44 -30.96 -38.30
CA GLU A 584 -17.51 -31.40 -37.25
C GLU A 584 -17.31 -30.29 -36.22
N ALA A 585 -17.11 -29.05 -36.63
CA ALA A 585 -17.06 -27.90 -35.71
C ALA A 585 -18.37 -27.77 -34.90
N GLU A 586 -19.53 -28.00 -35.52
CA GLU A 586 -20.82 -28.02 -34.79
C GLU A 586 -20.91 -29.19 -33.81
N LYS A 587 -20.50 -30.39 -34.25
CA LYS A 587 -20.68 -31.63 -33.49
C LYS A 587 -19.68 -31.75 -32.33
N GLU A 588 -18.46 -31.29 -32.53
CA GLU A 588 -17.34 -31.51 -31.61
C GLU A 588 -17.10 -30.27 -30.75
N GLU A 589 -17.17 -29.07 -31.35
CA GLU A 589 -16.87 -27.80 -30.67
C GLU A 589 -18.12 -26.94 -30.41
N GLY A 590 -19.27 -27.33 -30.95
CA GLY A 590 -20.55 -26.67 -30.69
C GLY A 590 -20.76 -25.35 -31.44
N TRP A 591 -19.97 -25.02 -32.46
CA TRP A 591 -20.11 -23.77 -33.22
C TRP A 591 -20.07 -23.96 -34.73
N VAL A 592 -20.81 -23.13 -35.47
CA VAL A 592 -20.99 -23.28 -36.93
C VAL A 592 -21.54 -22.02 -37.59
N TYR A 593 -21.25 -21.84 -38.88
CA TYR A 593 -21.83 -20.79 -39.71
C TYR A 593 -22.77 -21.37 -40.78
N TYR A 594 -24.05 -21.01 -40.72
CA TYR A 594 -25.10 -21.50 -41.63
C TYR A 594 -25.43 -20.51 -42.76
N GLY A 595 -24.42 -19.79 -43.26
CA GLY A 595 -24.55 -18.87 -44.39
C GLY A 595 -25.20 -17.52 -44.06
N ASN A 596 -26.21 -17.49 -43.18
CA ASN A 596 -26.88 -16.24 -42.77
C ASN A 596 -26.94 -16.04 -41.25
N PHE A 597 -26.51 -17.02 -40.47
CA PHE A 597 -26.48 -16.95 -39.02
C PHE A 597 -25.30 -17.73 -38.48
N LEU A 598 -24.77 -17.24 -37.37
CA LEU A 598 -23.73 -17.87 -36.58
C LEU A 598 -24.39 -18.63 -35.44
N VAL A 599 -23.84 -19.79 -35.11
CA VAL A 599 -24.33 -20.62 -34.01
C VAL A 599 -23.18 -20.97 -33.09
N LYS A 600 -23.38 -20.84 -31.79
CA LYS A 600 -22.48 -21.34 -30.75
C LYS A 600 -23.30 -21.90 -29.59
N ALA A 601 -23.09 -23.17 -29.23
CA ALA A 601 -23.78 -23.86 -28.15
C ALA A 601 -25.33 -23.73 -28.20
N GLY A 602 -25.91 -23.67 -29.40
CA GLY A 602 -27.34 -23.49 -29.64
C GLY A 602 -27.84 -22.04 -29.60
N GLU A 603 -27.00 -21.07 -29.26
CA GLU A 603 -27.28 -19.66 -29.48
C GLU A 603 -27.18 -19.36 -30.98
N ILE A 604 -28.21 -18.72 -31.55
CA ILE A 604 -28.27 -18.36 -32.97
C ILE A 604 -28.24 -16.83 -33.05
N ASP A 605 -27.33 -16.29 -33.85
CA ASP A 605 -27.27 -14.85 -34.11
C ASP A 605 -27.21 -14.52 -35.60
N ASP A 606 -28.12 -13.66 -36.03
CA ASP A 606 -28.36 -13.25 -37.40
C ASP A 606 -28.10 -11.75 -37.64
N ALA A 607 -27.58 -11.00 -36.66
CA ALA A 607 -27.26 -9.60 -36.89
C ALA A 607 -26.08 -9.48 -37.90
N PRO A 608 -26.07 -8.47 -38.80
CA PRO A 608 -25.03 -8.31 -39.82
C PRO A 608 -23.61 -8.17 -39.26
N TYR A 609 -23.50 -7.57 -38.07
CA TYR A 609 -22.26 -7.34 -37.34
C TYR A 609 -21.87 -8.48 -36.41
N SER A 610 -22.62 -9.58 -36.40
CA SER A 610 -22.26 -10.71 -35.57
C SER A 610 -21.01 -11.37 -36.11
N GLY A 611 -20.01 -11.49 -35.24
CA GLY A 611 -18.74 -12.14 -35.50
C GLY A 611 -18.62 -13.44 -34.71
N LEU A 612 -17.81 -14.37 -35.20
CA LEU A 612 -17.43 -15.56 -34.46
C LEU A 612 -15.94 -15.84 -34.69
N VAL A 613 -15.21 -16.09 -33.60
CA VAL A 613 -13.84 -16.59 -33.66
C VAL A 613 -13.82 -17.94 -32.98
N GLY A 614 -13.44 -18.98 -33.71
CA GLY A 614 -13.37 -20.35 -33.22
C GLY A 614 -12.00 -20.95 -33.48
N SER A 615 -11.55 -21.81 -32.59
CA SER A 615 -10.26 -22.49 -32.71
C SER A 615 -10.34 -23.92 -32.18
N PHE A 616 -9.68 -24.85 -32.86
CA PHE A 616 -9.64 -26.28 -32.51
C PHE A 616 -8.40 -26.96 -33.11
N ASP A 617 -7.94 -28.04 -32.48
CA ASP A 617 -6.85 -28.86 -33.01
C ASP A 617 -7.36 -30.06 -33.83
N ARG A 618 -6.71 -30.31 -34.98
CA ARG A 618 -6.98 -31.49 -35.82
C ARG A 618 -5.73 -31.95 -36.53
N ASP A 619 -5.48 -33.26 -36.49
CA ASP A 619 -4.34 -33.90 -37.18
C ASP A 619 -2.97 -33.27 -36.85
N GLY A 620 -2.85 -32.66 -35.66
CA GLY A 620 -1.64 -31.98 -35.19
C GLY A 620 -1.46 -30.56 -35.72
N GLN A 621 -2.48 -29.99 -36.37
CA GLN A 621 -2.55 -28.58 -36.77
C GLN A 621 -3.67 -27.87 -36.03
N ARG A 622 -3.41 -26.62 -35.68
CA ARG A 622 -4.38 -25.71 -35.06
C ARG A 622 -5.17 -25.01 -36.15
N TYR A 623 -6.49 -25.03 -36.06
CA TYR A 623 -7.38 -24.34 -37.00
C TYR A 623 -8.04 -23.17 -36.31
N ILE A 624 -8.04 -22.00 -36.94
CA ILE A 624 -8.70 -20.79 -36.43
C ILE A 624 -9.62 -20.23 -37.52
N GLY A 625 -10.92 -20.17 -37.23
CA GLY A 625 -11.94 -19.61 -38.10
C GLY A 625 -12.41 -18.24 -37.61
N ILE A 626 -12.32 -17.22 -38.47
CA ILE A 626 -12.88 -15.89 -38.25
C ILE A 626 -14.07 -15.71 -39.21
N MET A 627 -15.27 -15.75 -38.63
CA MET A 627 -16.53 -15.75 -39.36
C MET A 627 -17.37 -14.52 -39.03
N GLY A 628 -18.21 -14.11 -39.99
CA GLY A 628 -19.07 -12.95 -39.87
C GLY A 628 -20.32 -13.14 -40.74
N ASN A 629 -21.47 -12.71 -40.22
CA ASN A 629 -22.71 -12.70 -41.02
C ASN A 629 -22.59 -11.73 -42.21
N ASP A 630 -21.81 -10.66 -42.07
CA ASP A 630 -21.51 -9.68 -43.11
C ASP A 630 -20.10 -9.09 -42.96
N VAL A 631 -19.72 -8.13 -43.82
CA VAL A 631 -18.44 -7.40 -43.72
C VAL A 631 -18.22 -6.80 -42.32
N ASP A 632 -19.28 -6.31 -41.69
CA ASP A 632 -19.28 -5.80 -40.32
C ASP A 632 -18.87 -6.89 -39.32
N GLY A 633 -19.45 -8.09 -39.43
CA GLY A 633 -19.13 -9.23 -38.57
C GLY A 633 -17.72 -9.75 -38.77
N PHE A 634 -17.16 -9.68 -39.98
CA PHE A 634 -15.76 -10.04 -40.22
C PHE A 634 -14.79 -9.06 -39.56
N ILE A 635 -15.11 -7.76 -39.57
CA ILE A 635 -14.33 -6.75 -38.85
C ILE A 635 -14.37 -7.03 -37.35
N VAL A 636 -15.54 -7.33 -36.79
CA VAL A 636 -15.69 -7.71 -35.38
C VAL A 636 -14.84 -8.93 -35.06
N GLY A 637 -14.99 -10.02 -35.80
CA GLY A 637 -14.22 -11.24 -35.58
C GLY A 637 -12.69 -11.02 -35.68
N ALA A 638 -12.23 -10.21 -36.63
CA ALA A 638 -10.81 -9.90 -36.79
C ALA A 638 -10.26 -9.11 -35.60
N LYS A 639 -11.00 -8.10 -35.11
CA LYS A 639 -10.62 -7.33 -33.90
C LYS A 639 -10.51 -8.23 -32.68
N GLU A 640 -11.51 -9.09 -32.46
CA GLU A 640 -11.54 -9.98 -31.32
C GLU A 640 -10.46 -11.04 -31.36
N PHE A 641 -10.12 -11.54 -32.55
CA PHE A 641 -9.00 -12.45 -32.73
C PHE A 641 -7.67 -11.77 -32.34
N VAL A 642 -7.40 -10.57 -32.86
CA VAL A 642 -6.13 -9.86 -32.58
C VAL A 642 -6.03 -9.48 -31.11
N ASN A 643 -7.12 -9.04 -30.48
CA ASN A 643 -7.13 -8.65 -29.06
C ASN A 643 -6.99 -9.84 -28.10
N ASN A 644 -7.27 -11.06 -28.54
CA ASN A 644 -7.24 -12.27 -27.70
C ASN A 644 -6.41 -13.39 -28.36
N LEU A 645 -5.30 -13.00 -29.00
CA LEU A 645 -4.50 -13.88 -29.84
C LEU A 645 -4.08 -15.16 -29.12
N ASP A 646 -3.54 -15.02 -27.91
CA ASP A 646 -3.02 -16.13 -27.11
C ASP A 646 -4.08 -17.16 -26.77
N MET A 647 -5.32 -16.71 -26.55
CA MET A 647 -6.44 -17.61 -26.26
C MET A 647 -6.70 -18.53 -27.46
N TYR A 648 -6.80 -17.96 -28.66
CA TYR A 648 -7.13 -18.73 -29.86
C TYR A 648 -5.95 -19.51 -30.44
N LEU A 649 -4.71 -19.12 -30.13
CA LEU A 649 -3.52 -19.87 -30.53
C LEU A 649 -3.31 -21.12 -29.66
N ASN A 650 -3.79 -21.13 -28.42
CA ASN A 650 -3.42 -22.16 -27.44
C ASN A 650 -4.57 -23.01 -26.88
N VAL A 651 -5.83 -22.55 -26.94
CA VAL A 651 -6.95 -23.20 -26.24
C VAL A 651 -8.12 -23.47 -27.17
N ASP A 652 -8.58 -24.71 -27.29
CA ASP A 652 -9.81 -25.02 -28.04
C ASP A 652 -10.98 -24.24 -27.47
N THR A 653 -11.44 -23.25 -28.23
CA THR A 653 -12.42 -22.27 -27.77
C THR A 653 -13.11 -21.64 -28.96
N ALA A 654 -14.32 -21.14 -28.71
CA ALA A 654 -14.99 -20.27 -29.65
C ALA A 654 -15.71 -19.16 -28.91
N SER A 655 -15.81 -17.99 -29.54
CA SER A 655 -16.52 -16.82 -29.02
C SER A 655 -17.47 -16.31 -30.08
N LEU A 656 -18.75 -16.17 -29.71
CA LEU A 656 -19.79 -15.59 -30.54
C LEU A 656 -20.03 -14.16 -30.06
N PHE A 657 -19.80 -13.20 -30.94
CA PHE A 657 -19.97 -11.77 -30.71
C PHE A 657 -21.28 -11.34 -31.37
N GLY A 658 -22.40 -11.66 -30.72
CA GLY A 658 -23.75 -11.49 -31.28
C GLY A 658 -24.31 -10.07 -31.21
N LYS A 659 -25.62 -9.94 -31.37
CA LYS A 659 -26.42 -8.70 -31.39
C LYS A 659 -26.35 -7.83 -30.14
N HIS A 660 -25.84 -8.38 -29.04
CA HIS A 660 -25.64 -7.66 -27.78
C HIS A 660 -24.19 -7.18 -27.61
N TYR A 661 -23.31 -7.50 -28.56
CA TYR A 661 -21.93 -7.10 -28.50
C TYR A 661 -21.79 -5.64 -28.93
N VAL A 662 -21.52 -4.77 -27.96
CA VAL A 662 -21.46 -3.31 -28.12
C VAL A 662 -20.51 -2.92 -29.25
N ASN A 663 -19.28 -3.44 -29.27
CA ASN A 663 -18.32 -3.12 -30.34
C ASN A 663 -18.80 -3.54 -31.74
N GLY A 664 -19.64 -4.57 -31.85
CA GLY A 664 -20.28 -4.95 -33.11
C GLY A 664 -21.32 -3.93 -33.58
N VAL A 665 -22.13 -3.42 -32.65
CA VAL A 665 -23.07 -2.33 -32.93
C VAL A 665 -22.30 -1.08 -33.38
N ALA A 666 -21.16 -0.76 -32.75
CA ALA A 666 -20.34 0.39 -33.14
C ALA A 666 -19.82 0.30 -34.58
N VAL A 667 -19.29 -0.88 -34.97
CA VAL A 667 -18.84 -1.14 -36.35
C VAL A 667 -20.00 -0.96 -37.32
N TYR A 668 -21.16 -1.53 -37.00
CA TYR A 668 -22.35 -1.44 -37.84
C TYR A 668 -22.80 0.00 -38.04
N ASP A 669 -22.97 0.75 -36.95
CA ASP A 669 -23.43 2.14 -36.99
C ASP A 669 -22.49 3.01 -37.82
N TYR A 670 -21.18 2.85 -37.63
CA TYR A 670 -20.18 3.61 -38.38
C TYR A 670 -20.27 3.33 -39.88
N LEU A 671 -20.22 2.06 -40.29
CA LEU A 671 -20.24 1.66 -41.70
C LEU A 671 -21.55 2.00 -42.40
N HIS A 672 -22.64 2.13 -41.63
CA HIS A 672 -23.98 2.47 -42.12
C HIS A 672 -24.38 3.93 -41.88
N SER A 673 -23.46 4.77 -41.38
CA SER A 673 -23.66 6.21 -41.23
C SER A 673 -24.03 6.87 -42.56
N ASP A 674 -24.77 7.98 -42.52
CA ASP A 674 -25.30 8.62 -43.73
C ASP A 674 -24.22 8.96 -44.78
N ASP A 675 -23.01 9.30 -44.33
CA ASP A 675 -21.87 9.62 -45.19
C ASP A 675 -21.26 8.39 -45.88
N LEU A 676 -21.21 7.26 -45.18
CA LEU A 676 -20.57 6.00 -45.64
C LEU A 676 -21.54 5.02 -46.29
N LYS A 677 -22.85 5.14 -46.02
CA LYS A 677 -23.89 4.26 -46.57
C LYS A 677 -23.89 4.19 -48.09
N LYS A 678 -23.48 5.28 -48.76
CA LYS A 678 -23.35 5.31 -50.22
C LYS A 678 -22.16 4.50 -50.73
N ASP A 679 -21.15 4.25 -49.90
CA ASP A 679 -19.90 3.57 -50.24
C ASP A 679 -19.82 2.14 -49.67
N TYR A 680 -20.68 1.81 -48.71
CA TYR A 680 -20.78 0.48 -48.10
C TYR A 680 -20.78 -0.65 -49.13
N LYS A 681 -19.84 -1.60 -48.96
CA LYS A 681 -19.59 -2.77 -49.84
C LYS A 681 -19.19 -2.45 -51.29
N LYS A 682 -18.80 -1.22 -51.60
CA LYS A 682 -18.19 -0.91 -52.88
C LYS A 682 -16.69 -1.19 -52.86
N ASN A 683 -16.16 -1.55 -54.02
CA ASN A 683 -14.72 -1.72 -54.20
C ASN A 683 -14.07 -0.37 -54.51
N ASN A 684 -14.08 0.57 -53.57
CA ASN A 684 -13.53 1.92 -53.68
C ASN A 684 -12.68 2.32 -52.46
N GLU A 685 -11.98 3.45 -52.57
CA GLU A 685 -11.06 3.92 -51.53
C GLU A 685 -11.80 4.42 -50.28
N GLU A 686 -12.98 5.00 -50.44
CA GLU A 686 -13.80 5.47 -49.34
C GLU A 686 -14.22 4.32 -48.41
N PHE A 687 -14.67 3.20 -48.98
CA PHE A 687 -15.01 2.02 -48.19
C PHE A 687 -13.77 1.32 -47.62
N ARG A 688 -12.65 1.29 -48.37
CA ARG A 688 -11.36 0.80 -47.84
C ARG A 688 -10.97 1.54 -46.56
N LEU A 689 -11.02 2.88 -46.59
CA LEU A 689 -10.69 3.71 -45.43
C LEU A 689 -11.67 3.48 -44.29
N ALA A 690 -12.97 3.33 -44.58
CA ALA A 690 -13.98 3.00 -43.57
C ALA A 690 -13.71 1.66 -42.88
N VAL A 691 -13.33 0.62 -43.64
CA VAL A 691 -12.97 -0.70 -43.06
C VAL A 691 -11.73 -0.57 -42.17
N ARG A 692 -10.68 0.10 -42.63
CA ARG A 692 -9.46 0.35 -41.85
C ARG A 692 -9.77 1.06 -40.53
N ASN A 693 -10.56 2.13 -40.62
CA ASN A 693 -11.00 2.90 -39.47
C ASN A 693 -11.78 2.03 -38.48
N ALA A 694 -12.75 1.24 -38.96
CA ALA A 694 -13.53 0.34 -38.11
C ALA A 694 -12.67 -0.73 -37.40
N LEU A 695 -11.68 -1.30 -38.10
CA LEU A 695 -10.69 -2.24 -37.54
C LEU A 695 -9.88 -1.59 -36.42
N SER A 696 -9.42 -0.35 -36.62
CA SER A 696 -8.71 0.43 -35.61
C SER A 696 -9.59 1.04 -34.51
N GLY A 697 -10.91 0.89 -34.58
CA GLY A 697 -11.85 1.52 -33.65
C GLY A 697 -11.97 3.04 -33.81
N ARG A 698 -11.59 3.61 -34.96
CA ARG A 698 -11.62 5.05 -35.24
C ARG A 698 -12.91 5.43 -35.95
N TYR A 699 -13.94 5.78 -35.18
CA TYR A 699 -15.27 6.15 -35.64
C TYR A 699 -15.49 7.67 -35.69
N ALA A 700 -14.61 8.43 -35.04
CA ALA A 700 -14.67 9.88 -34.86
C ALA A 700 -14.51 10.67 -36.16
N GLY A 701 -15.40 11.64 -36.35
CA GLY A 701 -15.25 12.73 -37.30
C GLY A 701 -14.96 14.05 -36.57
N VAL A 702 -14.25 14.95 -37.25
CA VAL A 702 -13.88 16.26 -36.72
C VAL A 702 -14.66 17.36 -37.44
N THR A 703 -15.35 18.22 -36.68
CA THR A 703 -15.97 19.44 -37.19
C THR A 703 -15.40 20.66 -36.49
N GLU A 704 -14.97 21.65 -37.25
CA GLU A 704 -14.48 22.91 -36.70
C GLU A 704 -15.52 24.02 -36.82
N PHE A 705 -15.66 24.80 -35.75
CA PHE A 705 -16.53 25.95 -35.66
C PHE A 705 -15.75 27.15 -35.12
N ASN A 706 -16.33 28.33 -35.27
CA ASN A 706 -15.81 29.54 -34.65
C ASN A 706 -16.88 30.19 -33.78
N ILE A 707 -16.50 30.67 -32.61
CA ILE A 707 -17.31 31.55 -31.77
C ILE A 707 -16.72 32.96 -31.81
N THR A 708 -17.57 34.00 -31.74
CA THR A 708 -17.10 35.40 -31.71
C THR A 708 -17.28 35.96 -30.31
N VAL A 709 -16.20 36.34 -29.64
CA VAL A 709 -16.20 36.98 -28.30
C VAL A 709 -15.52 38.34 -28.41
N ASN A 710 -16.27 39.43 -28.17
CA ASN A 710 -15.78 40.81 -28.30
C ASN A 710 -15.01 41.10 -29.61
N ASN A 711 -15.57 40.69 -30.75
CA ASN A 711 -14.99 40.79 -32.10
C ASN A 711 -13.72 39.96 -32.33
N THR A 712 -13.35 39.09 -31.39
CA THR A 712 -12.31 38.09 -31.58
C THR A 712 -12.95 36.76 -31.95
N LEU A 713 -12.41 36.12 -33.00
CA LEU A 713 -12.79 34.78 -33.40
C LEU A 713 -12.08 33.79 -32.48
N TYR A 714 -12.75 32.74 -32.03
CA TYR A 714 -12.18 31.69 -31.20
C TYR A 714 -12.56 30.34 -31.79
N ARG A 715 -11.60 29.41 -31.86
CA ARG A 715 -11.78 28.11 -32.52
C ARG A 715 -12.35 27.07 -31.55
N LEU A 716 -13.34 26.33 -32.02
CA LEU A 716 -13.96 25.22 -31.31
C LEU A 716 -13.92 23.99 -32.21
N LYS A 717 -13.34 22.88 -31.74
CA LYS A 717 -13.24 21.64 -32.50
C LYS A 717 -14.10 20.57 -31.84
N ARG A 718 -15.11 20.08 -32.56
CA ARG A 718 -15.97 18.97 -32.12
C ARG A 718 -15.43 17.67 -32.70
N ILE A 719 -15.21 16.69 -31.84
CA ILE A 719 -14.88 15.32 -32.19
C ILE A 719 -16.08 14.46 -31.78
N SER A 720 -16.72 13.82 -32.76
CA SER A 720 -17.89 12.97 -32.50
C SER A 720 -17.85 11.75 -33.39
N ALA A 721 -18.05 10.58 -32.80
CA ALA A 721 -18.17 9.36 -33.56
C ALA A 721 -19.48 9.29 -34.34
N ALA A 722 -19.40 8.78 -35.57
CA ALA A 722 -20.53 8.49 -36.44
C ALA A 722 -21.26 7.22 -35.98
N LEU A 723 -21.67 7.22 -34.71
CA LEU A 723 -22.40 6.15 -34.01
C LEU A 723 -23.85 6.60 -33.76
N SER A 724 -24.78 5.65 -33.67
CA SER A 724 -26.19 5.96 -33.43
C SER A 724 -26.42 6.58 -32.04
N ASP A 725 -27.50 7.33 -31.90
CA ASP A 725 -27.90 7.90 -30.60
C ASP A 725 -28.23 6.80 -29.58
N ASP A 726 -28.77 5.65 -30.03
CA ASP A 726 -29.04 4.49 -29.17
C ASP A 726 -27.74 3.87 -28.65
N TYR A 727 -26.70 3.77 -29.49
CA TYR A 727 -25.38 3.31 -29.05
C TYR A 727 -24.78 4.26 -28.01
N LYS A 728 -24.74 5.56 -28.32
CA LYS A 728 -24.24 6.60 -27.40
C LYS A 728 -25.01 6.54 -26.08
N GLN A 729 -26.34 6.49 -26.18
CA GLN A 729 -27.31 5.91 -25.23
C GLN A 729 -26.72 5.00 -24.16
N VAL A 730 -26.30 3.83 -24.62
CA VAL A 730 -25.92 2.69 -23.81
C VAL A 730 -24.54 2.88 -23.19
N VAL A 731 -23.57 3.41 -23.95
CA VAL A 731 -22.17 3.53 -23.49
C VAL A 731 -21.90 4.80 -22.69
N ASN A 732 -22.76 5.82 -22.81
CA ASN A 732 -22.64 7.09 -22.09
C ASN A 732 -24.02 7.57 -21.62
N PRO A 733 -24.62 6.96 -20.58
CA PRO A 733 -26.02 7.17 -20.23
C PRO A 733 -26.40 8.62 -19.89
N ASP A 734 -25.46 9.46 -19.46
CA ASP A 734 -25.71 10.89 -19.18
C ASP A 734 -25.70 11.78 -20.43
N GLN A 735 -25.08 11.32 -21.52
CA GLN A 735 -24.91 12.03 -22.79
C GLN A 735 -24.30 13.44 -22.63
N TYR A 736 -23.54 13.71 -21.56
CA TYR A 736 -22.91 15.02 -21.39
C TYR A 736 -21.65 15.12 -22.26
N PRO A 737 -21.50 16.17 -23.08
CA PRO A 737 -20.29 16.36 -23.87
C PRO A 737 -19.09 16.66 -22.96
N VAL A 738 -17.92 16.19 -23.36
CA VAL A 738 -16.64 16.45 -22.69
C VAL A 738 -15.98 17.65 -23.35
N VAL A 739 -15.72 18.70 -22.58
CA VAL A 739 -15.04 19.91 -23.03
C VAL A 739 -13.61 19.88 -22.52
N MET A 740 -12.63 20.06 -23.40
CA MET A 740 -11.21 19.91 -23.07
C MET A 740 -10.44 21.19 -23.40
N GLY A 741 -9.84 21.81 -22.38
CA GLY A 741 -9.05 23.04 -22.48
C GLY A 741 -7.57 22.81 -22.16
N GLY A 742 -6.69 23.24 -23.05
CA GLY A 742 -5.23 23.14 -22.86
C GLY A 742 -4.63 24.21 -21.93
N GLY A 743 -3.32 24.10 -21.70
CA GLY A 743 -2.53 25.01 -20.87
C GLY A 743 -2.08 26.30 -21.56
N LEU A 744 -1.10 26.99 -20.96
CA LEU A 744 -0.54 28.25 -21.50
C LEU A 744 -0.01 28.07 -22.93
N TRP A 745 0.81 27.04 -23.14
CA TRP A 745 1.48 26.81 -24.43
C TRP A 745 0.84 25.70 -25.24
N SER A 746 -0.46 25.49 -25.07
CA SER A 746 -1.26 24.51 -25.80
C SER A 746 -2.00 25.18 -26.96
N ASP A 747 -2.20 24.44 -28.05
CA ASP A 747 -3.17 24.80 -29.09
C ASP A 747 -4.45 23.96 -28.95
N ILE A 748 -5.36 24.10 -29.91
CA ILE A 748 -6.61 23.34 -29.95
C ILE A 748 -6.44 21.81 -30.01
N ASP A 749 -5.26 21.31 -30.40
CA ASP A 749 -4.99 19.88 -30.59
C ASP A 749 -4.24 19.25 -29.41
N ALA A 750 -3.97 20.01 -28.34
CA ALA A 750 -3.27 19.53 -27.16
C ALA A 750 -3.93 18.32 -26.48
N TRP A 751 -5.24 18.15 -26.66
CA TRP A 751 -6.03 17.03 -26.14
C TRP A 751 -6.57 16.11 -27.25
N TYR A 752 -6.06 16.21 -28.49
CA TYR A 752 -6.66 15.52 -29.63
C TYR A 752 -6.64 14.01 -29.49
N GLU A 753 -5.55 13.42 -29.02
CA GLU A 753 -5.40 11.96 -28.91
C GLU A 753 -6.42 11.37 -27.92
N LEU A 754 -6.43 11.86 -26.67
CA LEU A 754 -7.43 11.45 -25.67
C LEU A 754 -8.86 11.80 -26.11
N GLY A 755 -9.06 12.97 -26.73
CA GLY A 755 -10.36 13.39 -27.23
C GLY A 755 -10.90 12.49 -28.35
N ASP A 756 -10.04 12.03 -29.25
CA ASP A 756 -10.36 11.06 -30.30
C ASP A 756 -10.74 9.72 -29.70
N GLU A 757 -9.97 9.25 -28.72
CA GLU A 757 -10.24 8.01 -28.00
C GLU A 757 -11.60 8.04 -27.28
N LEU A 758 -11.87 9.09 -26.49
CA LEU A 758 -13.15 9.28 -25.84
C LEU A 758 -14.30 9.37 -26.84
N ALA A 759 -14.09 10.06 -27.96
CA ALA A 759 -15.10 10.13 -29.02
C ALA A 759 -15.40 8.76 -29.63
N ASN A 760 -14.36 7.96 -29.88
CA ASN A 760 -14.47 6.58 -30.37
C ASN A 760 -15.17 5.66 -29.36
N SER A 761 -15.10 5.96 -28.06
CA SER A 761 -15.89 5.28 -27.01
C SER A 761 -17.37 5.69 -26.97
N GLY A 762 -17.81 6.61 -27.84
CA GLY A 762 -19.19 7.08 -27.94
C GLY A 762 -19.49 8.37 -27.19
N LYS A 763 -18.47 9.04 -26.63
CA LYS A 763 -18.63 10.37 -26.02
C LYS A 763 -18.61 11.45 -27.10
N GLU A 764 -19.19 12.60 -26.82
CA GLU A 764 -19.05 13.78 -27.67
C GLU A 764 -18.01 14.71 -27.06
N VAL A 765 -16.95 15.05 -27.81
CA VAL A 765 -15.82 15.80 -27.27
C VAL A 765 -15.68 17.15 -27.98
N TYR A 766 -15.38 18.20 -27.23
CA TYR A 766 -15.12 19.54 -27.72
C TYR A 766 -13.78 20.03 -27.22
N LEU A 767 -12.84 20.26 -28.13
CA LEU A 767 -11.56 20.89 -27.82
C LEU A 767 -11.70 22.41 -27.96
N ILE A 768 -11.27 23.13 -26.92
CA ILE A 768 -11.35 24.59 -26.86
C ILE A 768 -9.98 25.23 -26.79
N GLU A 769 -9.83 26.36 -27.46
CA GLU A 769 -8.59 27.13 -27.46
C GLU A 769 -8.75 28.38 -26.60
N LEU A 770 -8.23 28.35 -25.37
CA LEU A 770 -8.34 29.46 -24.42
C LEU A 770 -7.24 30.50 -24.59
N THR A 771 -6.07 30.11 -25.09
CA THR A 771 -4.86 30.93 -25.07
C THR A 771 -4.42 31.42 -26.45
N GLY A 772 -5.32 31.43 -27.44
CA GLY A 772 -5.07 31.96 -28.79
C GLY A 772 -4.13 31.09 -29.62
N GLY A 773 -4.58 30.66 -30.79
CA GLY A 773 -3.83 29.71 -31.61
C GLY A 773 -2.61 30.30 -32.34
N PRO A 774 -1.78 29.45 -32.97
CA PRO A 774 -0.57 29.87 -33.70
C PRO A 774 -0.83 30.88 -34.84
N SER A 775 -2.08 31.06 -35.28
CA SER A 775 -2.50 32.02 -36.31
C SER A 775 -3.02 33.36 -35.79
N GLU A 776 -3.28 33.52 -34.49
CA GLU A 776 -3.90 34.75 -33.94
C GLU A 776 -2.87 35.79 -33.53
N VAL A 777 -2.25 36.41 -34.53
CA VAL A 777 -1.37 37.57 -34.32
C VAL A 777 -2.25 38.81 -34.16
N GLY A 778 -2.58 39.20 -32.92
CA GLY A 778 -3.14 40.54 -32.67
C GLY A 778 -4.09 40.72 -31.50
N VAL A 779 -4.57 39.66 -30.86
CA VAL A 779 -5.45 39.78 -29.70
C VAL A 779 -4.64 39.63 -28.42
N ASP A 780 -4.55 40.72 -27.67
CA ASP A 780 -3.81 40.79 -26.42
C ASP A 780 -4.74 40.51 -25.23
N TYR A 781 -5.13 39.24 -25.05
CA TYR A 781 -6.09 38.83 -24.01
C TYR A 781 -5.45 38.82 -22.61
N SER A 782 -6.15 39.40 -21.63
CA SER A 782 -5.81 39.27 -20.21
C SER A 782 -6.37 37.97 -19.63
N TYR A 783 -5.83 37.52 -18.50
CA TYR A 783 -6.38 36.39 -17.76
C TYR A 783 -7.87 36.59 -17.41
N SER A 784 -8.25 37.80 -16.95
CA SER A 784 -9.65 38.15 -16.67
C SER A 784 -10.56 38.08 -17.90
N PHE A 785 -10.04 38.39 -19.09
CA PHE A 785 -10.81 38.26 -20.33
C PHE A 785 -11.14 36.79 -20.61
N LEU A 786 -10.20 35.88 -20.33
CA LEU A 786 -10.40 34.45 -20.49
C LEU A 786 -11.44 33.90 -19.51
N THR A 787 -11.38 34.31 -18.23
CA THR A 787 -12.32 33.87 -17.18
C THR A 787 -13.72 34.44 -17.37
N ASP A 788 -13.83 35.71 -17.77
CA ASP A 788 -15.09 36.45 -17.73
C ASP A 788 -15.89 36.35 -19.03
N HIS A 789 -15.23 36.08 -20.14
CA HIS A 789 -15.84 36.14 -21.46
C HIS A 789 -15.59 34.91 -22.32
N VAL A 790 -14.34 34.43 -22.41
CA VAL A 790 -14.00 33.35 -23.36
C VAL A 790 -14.50 31.99 -22.86
N TYR A 791 -14.14 31.58 -21.64
CA TYR A 791 -14.58 30.30 -21.09
C TYR A 791 -16.11 30.18 -20.98
N PRO A 792 -16.86 31.18 -20.44
CA PRO A 792 -18.31 31.15 -20.45
C PRO A 792 -18.93 31.04 -21.86
N ALA A 793 -18.33 31.69 -22.87
CA ALA A 793 -18.80 31.60 -24.24
C ALA A 793 -18.60 30.21 -24.83
N TYR A 794 -17.48 29.53 -24.54
CA TYR A 794 -17.26 28.14 -24.94
C TYR A 794 -18.27 27.20 -24.32
N ILE A 795 -18.48 27.27 -22.99
CA ILE A 795 -19.45 26.40 -22.31
C ILE A 795 -20.86 26.62 -22.87
N SER A 796 -21.25 27.87 -23.11
CA SER A 796 -22.54 28.20 -23.72
C SER A 796 -22.67 27.65 -25.13
N ALA A 797 -21.64 27.82 -25.97
CA ALA A 797 -21.63 27.32 -27.34
C ALA A 797 -21.69 25.79 -27.39
N VAL A 798 -20.98 25.08 -26.51
CA VAL A 798 -21.01 23.62 -26.43
C VAL A 798 -22.41 23.14 -26.05
N LYS A 799 -23.04 23.73 -25.02
CA LYS A 799 -24.40 23.39 -24.62
C LYS A 799 -25.42 23.62 -25.75
N GLU A 800 -25.27 24.71 -26.51
CA GLU A 800 -26.12 25.00 -27.67
C GLU A 800 -25.92 23.98 -28.81
N ASN A 801 -24.66 23.63 -29.13
CA ASN A 801 -24.36 22.72 -30.24
C ASN A 801 -24.66 21.24 -29.93
N SER A 802 -24.49 20.80 -28.69
CA SER A 802 -24.77 19.43 -28.24
C SER A 802 -26.23 19.22 -27.83
N SER A 803 -27.01 20.30 -27.67
CA SER A 803 -28.32 20.27 -27.02
C SER A 803 -28.30 19.71 -25.58
N SER A 804 -27.13 19.66 -24.93
CA SER A 804 -26.98 19.19 -23.56
C SER A 804 -27.21 20.31 -22.54
N SER A 805 -27.84 19.99 -21.41
CA SER A 805 -27.99 20.92 -20.29
C SER A 805 -26.72 21.07 -19.45
N LYS A 806 -25.82 20.08 -19.49
CA LYS A 806 -24.58 20.04 -18.70
C LYS A 806 -23.39 19.62 -19.57
N VAL A 807 -22.18 19.84 -19.07
CA VAL A 807 -20.94 19.33 -19.67
C VAL A 807 -20.08 18.62 -18.64
N LYS A 808 -19.15 17.79 -19.11
CA LYS A 808 -17.97 17.38 -18.34
C LYS A 808 -16.80 18.25 -18.80
N TYR A 809 -15.98 18.77 -17.91
CA TYR A 809 -14.85 19.64 -18.27
C TYR A 809 -13.52 19.04 -17.84
N VAL A 810 -12.55 19.02 -18.75
CA VAL A 810 -11.15 18.64 -18.48
C VAL A 810 -10.27 19.85 -18.82
N GLY A 811 -9.55 20.37 -17.83
CA GLY A 811 -8.61 21.47 -18.03
C GLY A 811 -7.19 21.04 -17.72
N HIS A 812 -6.22 21.49 -18.51
CA HIS A 812 -4.80 21.43 -18.16
C HIS A 812 -4.26 22.82 -17.83
N SER A 813 -3.46 22.94 -16.77
CA SER A 813 -2.69 24.15 -16.47
C SER A 813 -3.60 25.41 -16.48
N ASN A 814 -3.34 26.39 -17.35
CA ASN A 814 -4.20 27.57 -17.48
C ASN A 814 -5.66 27.24 -17.84
N GLY A 815 -5.92 26.22 -18.65
CA GLY A 815 -7.28 25.79 -18.97
C GLY A 815 -8.04 25.27 -17.75
N ALA A 816 -7.35 24.60 -16.82
CA ALA A 816 -7.92 24.22 -15.53
C ALA A 816 -8.20 25.44 -14.64
N ARG A 817 -7.22 26.35 -14.52
CA ARG A 817 -7.33 27.54 -13.66
C ARG A 817 -8.45 28.47 -14.11
N VAL A 818 -8.52 28.77 -15.42
CA VAL A 818 -9.56 29.65 -16.00
C VAL A 818 -10.95 29.10 -15.72
N ALA A 819 -11.14 27.79 -15.87
CA ALA A 819 -12.41 27.14 -15.59
C ALA A 819 -12.76 27.21 -14.09
N LEU A 820 -11.80 26.86 -13.22
CA LEU A 820 -11.98 26.88 -11.77
C LEU A 820 -12.37 28.28 -11.27
N ASP A 821 -11.69 29.32 -11.75
CA ASP A 821 -11.93 30.71 -11.37
C ASP A 821 -13.29 31.22 -11.88
N SER A 822 -13.62 30.96 -13.15
CA SER A 822 -14.91 31.33 -13.74
C SER A 822 -16.10 30.68 -13.03
N LEU A 823 -15.95 29.41 -12.62
CA LEU A 823 -16.94 28.68 -11.82
C LEU A 823 -17.05 29.24 -10.39
N THR A 824 -15.91 29.51 -9.74
CA THR A 824 -15.88 30.09 -8.39
C THR A 824 -16.52 31.48 -8.35
N ALA A 825 -16.30 32.29 -9.40
CA ALA A 825 -16.89 33.62 -9.55
C ALA A 825 -18.38 33.59 -9.95
N GLY A 826 -18.95 32.42 -10.25
CA GLY A 826 -20.34 32.27 -10.71
C GLY A 826 -20.61 32.83 -12.11
N LEU A 827 -19.58 32.97 -12.93
CA LEU A 827 -19.68 33.42 -14.32
C LEU A 827 -20.13 32.29 -15.25
N VAL A 828 -19.78 31.06 -14.89
CA VAL A 828 -20.46 29.84 -15.33
C VAL A 828 -21.18 29.24 -14.13
N ASN A 829 -22.45 28.87 -14.29
CA ASN A 829 -23.20 28.21 -13.22
C ASN A 829 -22.56 26.85 -12.92
N PRO A 830 -22.09 26.56 -11.69
CA PRO A 830 -21.47 25.28 -11.38
C PRO A 830 -22.33 24.05 -11.71
N SER A 831 -23.65 24.18 -11.66
CA SER A 831 -24.57 23.10 -12.04
C SER A 831 -24.60 22.77 -13.55
N ASP A 832 -24.00 23.63 -14.38
CA ASP A 832 -23.79 23.37 -15.81
C ASP A 832 -22.57 22.47 -16.07
N VAL A 833 -21.71 22.25 -15.07
CA VAL A 833 -20.54 21.37 -15.15
C VAL A 833 -20.74 20.19 -14.18
N ASP A 834 -21.02 19.01 -14.72
CA ASP A 834 -21.27 17.83 -13.90
C ASP A 834 -19.95 17.28 -13.30
N THR A 835 -18.96 17.09 -14.18
CA THR A 835 -17.64 16.58 -13.82
C THR A 835 -16.59 17.64 -14.13
N LEU A 836 -15.70 17.91 -13.18
CA LEU A 836 -14.60 18.84 -13.33
C LEU A 836 -13.28 18.09 -13.10
N VAL A 837 -12.47 17.97 -14.15
CA VAL A 837 -11.15 17.35 -14.10
C VAL A 837 -10.08 18.42 -14.30
N LEU A 838 -9.16 18.52 -13.34
CA LEU A 838 -8.13 19.55 -13.29
C LEU A 838 -6.76 18.87 -13.32
N VAL A 839 -6.00 19.10 -14.40
CA VAL A 839 -4.70 18.47 -14.65
C VAL A 839 -3.60 19.53 -14.55
N GLY A 840 -2.63 19.35 -13.65
CA GLY A 840 -1.54 20.31 -13.46
C GLY A 840 -2.04 21.72 -13.11
N VAL A 841 -3.09 21.85 -12.30
CA VAL A 841 -3.78 23.15 -12.13
C VAL A 841 -3.00 24.10 -11.20
N PRO A 842 -2.56 25.28 -11.68
CA PRO A 842 -1.96 26.28 -10.81
C PRO A 842 -3.02 26.95 -9.95
N ASN A 843 -2.80 27.03 -8.63
CA ASN A 843 -3.67 27.72 -7.68
C ASN A 843 -2.99 28.99 -7.15
N THR A 844 -2.14 28.87 -6.14
CA THR A 844 -1.46 30.04 -5.57
C THR A 844 -0.10 30.29 -6.21
N LEU A 845 0.56 29.23 -6.70
CA LEU A 845 1.96 29.24 -7.14
C LEU A 845 2.91 29.84 -6.08
N ASN A 846 2.53 29.78 -4.80
CA ASN A 846 3.28 30.40 -3.71
C ASN A 846 4.50 29.54 -3.29
N GLN A 847 4.40 28.23 -3.44
CA GLN A 847 5.48 27.29 -3.14
C GLN A 847 6.59 27.35 -4.18
N ASP A 848 7.72 26.73 -3.85
CA ASP A 848 8.84 26.63 -4.78
C ASP A 848 8.56 25.53 -5.81
N SER A 849 8.72 25.90 -7.07
CA SER A 849 8.88 25.03 -8.25
C SER A 849 10.11 25.52 -8.99
N TRP A 850 10.67 24.71 -9.88
CA TRP A 850 11.81 25.16 -10.68
C TRP A 850 11.52 26.48 -11.43
N THR A 851 10.31 26.60 -12.02
CA THR A 851 9.86 27.81 -12.71
C THR A 851 9.75 29.00 -11.74
N ALA A 852 9.14 28.80 -10.58
CA ALA A 852 9.02 29.83 -9.54
C ALA A 852 10.40 30.33 -9.10
N GLU A 853 11.36 29.41 -8.90
CA GLU A 853 12.74 29.74 -8.54
C GLU A 853 13.41 30.60 -9.63
N GLN A 854 13.29 30.22 -10.90
CA GLN A 854 13.88 31.02 -11.99
C GLN A 854 13.26 32.42 -12.08
N ILE A 855 11.95 32.54 -11.88
CA ILE A 855 11.25 33.84 -11.88
C ILE A 855 11.70 34.71 -10.70
N ARG A 856 11.81 34.11 -9.50
CA ARG A 856 12.18 34.81 -8.26
C ARG A 856 13.67 35.15 -8.15
N LYS A 857 14.55 34.55 -8.96
CA LYS A 857 16.00 34.84 -8.96
C LYS A 857 16.26 36.34 -9.04
N SER A 858 17.09 36.87 -8.14
CA SER A 858 17.42 38.29 -8.10
C SER A 858 18.15 38.74 -9.37
N LYS A 859 17.73 39.86 -9.97
CA LYS A 859 18.40 40.48 -11.12
C LYS A 859 18.37 42.00 -11.01
N GLY A 860 19.52 42.57 -10.66
CA GLY A 860 19.63 44.02 -10.41
C GLY A 860 18.81 44.41 -9.17
N SER A 861 17.90 45.39 -9.34
CA SER A 861 17.01 45.86 -8.26
C SER A 861 15.67 45.13 -8.17
N GLY A 862 15.41 44.16 -9.05
CA GLY A 862 14.18 43.38 -9.08
C GLY A 862 14.46 41.89 -9.25
N THR A 863 13.48 41.18 -9.77
CA THR A 863 13.52 39.75 -10.05
C THR A 863 13.76 39.47 -11.53
N GLN A 864 14.20 38.25 -11.82
CA GLN A 864 14.47 37.78 -13.16
C GLN A 864 13.18 37.70 -14.00
N GLY A 865 12.03 37.44 -13.38
CA GLY A 865 10.71 37.54 -13.99
C GLY A 865 10.35 38.97 -14.39
N GLU A 866 10.45 39.94 -13.48
CA GLU A 866 10.18 41.36 -13.78
C GLU A 866 11.08 41.89 -14.90
N TYR A 867 12.35 41.50 -14.89
CA TYR A 867 13.27 41.80 -15.99
C TYR A 867 12.80 41.20 -17.31
N ALA A 868 12.36 39.93 -17.31
CA ALA A 868 11.90 39.26 -18.53
C ALA A 868 10.69 39.98 -19.13
N ILE A 869 9.69 40.33 -18.31
CA ILE A 869 8.51 41.09 -18.74
C ILE A 869 8.93 42.46 -19.29
N SER A 870 9.74 43.24 -18.57
CA SER A 870 10.19 44.56 -19.02
C SER A 870 10.92 44.50 -20.36
N GLU A 871 11.81 43.52 -20.54
CA GLU A 871 12.57 43.33 -21.78
C GLU A 871 11.66 42.99 -22.98
N LEU A 872 10.59 42.23 -22.74
CA LEU A 872 9.59 41.89 -23.78
C LEU A 872 8.76 43.12 -24.17
N ILE A 873 8.35 43.93 -23.18
CA ILE A 873 7.66 45.21 -23.41
C ILE A 873 8.54 46.16 -24.22
N ASP A 874 9.81 46.32 -23.83
CA ASP A 874 10.76 47.23 -24.51
C ASP A 874 11.02 46.82 -25.98
N LYS A 875 10.90 45.52 -26.28
CA LYS A 875 10.98 44.98 -27.64
C LYS A 875 9.70 45.12 -28.46
N GLY A 876 8.59 45.60 -27.86
CA GLY A 876 7.28 45.63 -28.50
C GLY A 876 6.73 44.21 -28.76
N THR A 877 7.09 43.24 -27.93
CA THR A 877 6.62 41.85 -28.06
C THR A 877 5.25 41.74 -27.40
N HIS A 878 4.20 41.57 -28.19
CA HIS A 878 2.83 41.36 -27.68
C HIS A 878 2.47 39.88 -27.51
N HIS A 879 3.13 39.01 -28.28
CA HIS A 879 2.95 37.57 -28.22
C HIS A 879 4.30 36.87 -28.27
N LEU A 880 4.49 35.88 -27.39
CA LEU A 880 5.77 35.20 -27.22
C LEU A 880 5.58 33.68 -27.18
N THR A 881 6.59 32.94 -27.64
CA THR A 881 6.66 31.49 -27.44
C THR A 881 7.16 31.15 -26.04
N GLN A 882 6.94 29.90 -25.60
CA GLN A 882 7.56 29.38 -24.38
C GLN A 882 9.09 29.56 -24.39
N LYS A 883 9.72 29.36 -25.55
CA LYS A 883 11.16 29.51 -25.75
C LYS A 883 11.63 30.96 -25.57
N ASP A 884 10.85 31.93 -26.03
CA ASP A 884 11.19 33.34 -25.86
C ASP A 884 11.21 33.75 -24.39
N PHE A 885 10.22 33.29 -23.62
CA PHE A 885 10.17 33.54 -22.18
C PHE A 885 11.27 32.77 -21.43
N ALA A 886 11.44 31.48 -21.71
CA ALA A 886 12.45 30.63 -21.08
C ALA A 886 13.88 31.16 -21.24
N LYS A 887 14.22 31.70 -22.42
CA LYS A 887 15.52 32.36 -22.67
C LYS A 887 15.78 33.54 -21.74
N LEU A 888 14.74 34.27 -21.37
CA LEU A 888 14.87 35.44 -20.52
C LEU A 888 15.00 35.03 -19.06
N ILE A 889 14.23 34.05 -18.60
CA ILE A 889 14.25 33.63 -17.18
C ILE A 889 15.39 32.66 -16.84
N SER A 890 15.91 31.89 -17.80
CA SER A 890 17.05 30.98 -17.60
C SER A 890 18.02 30.93 -18.80
N PRO A 891 18.83 31.99 -19.03
CA PRO A 891 19.70 32.08 -20.19
C PRO A 891 20.77 30.98 -20.25
N VAL A 892 21.25 30.51 -19.11
CA VAL A 892 22.32 29.50 -19.02
C VAL A 892 21.80 28.14 -19.50
N MET A 893 20.61 27.72 -19.05
CA MET A 893 20.06 26.43 -19.43
C MET A 893 19.71 26.34 -20.91
N VAL A 894 19.06 27.38 -21.45
CA VAL A 894 18.66 27.38 -22.86
C VAL A 894 19.90 27.32 -23.78
N ASN A 895 21.00 27.99 -23.41
CA ASN A 895 22.22 28.02 -24.21
C ASN A 895 23.14 26.81 -24.01
N THR A 896 23.13 26.17 -22.83
CA THR A 896 24.10 25.11 -22.48
C THR A 896 23.59 23.71 -22.79
N ILE A 897 22.31 23.45 -22.53
CA ILE A 897 21.75 22.09 -22.63
C ILE A 897 21.17 21.82 -24.02
N GLY A 898 21.00 22.86 -24.84
CA GLY A 898 20.33 22.70 -26.14
C GLY A 898 18.95 22.13 -25.89
N TRP A 899 18.05 22.95 -25.35
CA TRP A 899 16.66 22.58 -25.07
C TRP A 899 15.92 22.21 -26.38
N ILE A 900 16.16 20.99 -26.87
CA ILE A 900 15.60 20.36 -28.08
C ILE A 900 14.13 19.97 -27.85
N TYR A 901 13.63 20.05 -26.61
CA TYR A 901 12.29 19.59 -26.21
C TYR A 901 11.23 20.68 -25.95
N ILE A 902 11.56 21.99 -25.92
CA ILE A 902 10.51 23.03 -26.11
C ILE A 902 10.28 23.16 -27.60
N GLY A 903 9.40 22.31 -28.13
CA GLY A 903 9.04 22.28 -29.54
C GLY A 903 7.88 23.20 -29.92
N ASN A 904 7.22 23.88 -28.96
CA ASN A 904 5.99 24.58 -29.29
C ASN A 904 6.23 25.99 -29.84
N GLU A 905 5.89 26.16 -31.12
CA GLU A 905 5.81 27.46 -31.81
C GLU A 905 4.53 28.24 -31.44
N VAL A 906 3.69 27.66 -30.56
CA VAL A 906 2.52 28.30 -29.99
C VAL A 906 2.94 29.56 -29.23
N LYS A 907 2.23 30.65 -29.50
CA LYS A 907 2.45 31.96 -28.87
C LYS A 907 1.25 32.34 -28.04
N ILE A 908 1.50 33.07 -26.95
CA ILE A 908 0.42 33.67 -26.16
C ILE A 908 0.68 35.14 -25.87
N SER A 909 -0.39 35.84 -25.48
CA SER A 909 -0.33 37.23 -25.03
C SER A 909 0.69 37.43 -23.89
N LEU A 910 1.47 38.51 -24.01
CA LEU A 910 2.36 38.97 -22.95
C LEU A 910 1.59 39.27 -21.65
N ASN A 911 0.36 39.79 -21.73
CA ASN A 911 -0.45 40.08 -20.54
C ASN A 911 -0.75 38.83 -19.72
N LEU A 912 -0.91 37.68 -20.38
CA LEU A 912 -1.14 36.41 -19.68
C LEU A 912 0.13 35.94 -18.97
N ILE A 913 1.30 36.05 -19.60
CA ILE A 913 2.58 35.73 -18.96
C ILE A 913 2.95 36.71 -17.85
N ASP A 914 2.62 37.98 -18.00
CA ASP A 914 2.77 38.97 -16.93
C ASP A 914 1.91 38.59 -15.71
N TYR A 915 0.65 38.20 -15.92
CA TYR A 915 -0.22 37.71 -14.85
C TYR A 915 0.39 36.51 -14.10
N TYR A 916 0.84 35.47 -14.80
CA TYR A 916 1.46 34.31 -14.13
C TYR A 916 2.80 34.65 -13.47
N THR A 917 3.60 35.53 -14.08
CA THR A 917 4.83 36.03 -13.45
C THR A 917 4.50 36.74 -12.14
N HIS A 918 3.47 37.57 -12.12
CA HIS A 918 2.99 38.22 -10.92
C HIS A 918 2.50 37.22 -9.86
N LEU A 919 1.77 36.17 -10.25
CA LEU A 919 1.38 35.09 -9.34
C LEU A 919 2.59 34.41 -8.71
N TYR A 920 3.60 34.03 -9.48
CA TYR A 920 4.83 33.43 -8.94
C TYR A 920 5.58 34.37 -7.98
N LEU A 921 5.47 35.68 -8.16
CA LEU A 921 6.10 36.68 -7.30
C LEU A 921 5.30 37.01 -6.04
N THR A 922 3.97 36.86 -6.09
CA THR A 922 3.06 37.20 -4.99
C THR A 922 2.74 35.97 -4.14
N ARG A 923 3.18 35.96 -2.88
CA ARG A 923 2.97 34.82 -1.96
C ARG A 923 1.58 34.79 -1.31
N ASP A 924 0.80 35.86 -1.46
CA ASP A 924 -0.49 36.07 -0.79
C ASP A 924 -1.67 36.06 -1.80
N THR A 925 -1.67 35.12 -2.73
CA THR A 925 -2.79 34.95 -3.67
C THR A 925 -3.94 34.18 -2.98
N PRO A 926 -5.19 34.66 -3.04
CA PRO A 926 -6.33 33.92 -2.51
C PRO A 926 -6.43 32.54 -3.16
N SER A 927 -6.78 31.53 -2.37
CA SER A 927 -7.07 30.21 -2.91
C SER A 927 -8.28 30.27 -3.84
N LEU A 928 -8.18 29.61 -4.99
CA LEU A 928 -9.33 29.34 -5.86
C LEU A 928 -10.16 28.18 -5.30
N GLY A 929 -11.41 28.06 -5.78
CA GLY A 929 -12.32 26.96 -5.46
C GLY A 929 -13.13 27.11 -4.17
N GLU A 930 -12.88 28.13 -3.34
CA GLU A 930 -13.62 28.32 -2.09
C GLU A 930 -15.12 28.56 -2.35
N GLY A 931 -15.97 27.71 -1.77
CA GLY A 931 -17.42 27.76 -1.96
C GLY A 931 -17.93 27.13 -3.26
N LEU A 932 -17.04 26.59 -4.10
CA LEU A 932 -17.43 25.87 -5.31
C LEU A 932 -17.95 24.47 -4.97
N ILE A 933 -19.13 24.14 -5.48
CA ILE A 933 -19.77 22.82 -5.33
C ILE A 933 -19.95 22.21 -6.73
N ILE A 934 -19.31 21.07 -6.97
CA ILE A 934 -19.40 20.27 -8.20
C ILE A 934 -19.91 18.85 -7.86
N ASN A 935 -20.40 18.08 -8.84
CA ASN A 935 -20.79 16.69 -8.59
C ASN A 935 -19.58 15.74 -8.49
N LYS A 936 -18.74 15.69 -9.53
CA LYS A 936 -17.50 14.89 -9.57
C LYS A 936 -16.26 15.76 -9.79
N LEU A 937 -15.21 15.60 -8.97
CA LEU A 937 -13.93 16.28 -9.10
C LEU A 937 -12.80 15.27 -9.34
N GLY A 938 -12.03 15.44 -10.41
CA GLY A 938 -10.76 14.75 -10.64
C GLY A 938 -9.61 15.74 -10.57
N LEU A 939 -8.52 15.40 -9.89
CA LEU A 939 -7.38 16.29 -9.69
C LEU A 939 -6.06 15.54 -9.86
N PHE A 940 -5.34 15.87 -10.93
CA PHE A 940 -4.19 15.10 -11.39
C PHE A 940 -2.98 16.00 -11.50
N MET A 941 -1.87 15.64 -10.85
CA MET A 941 -0.66 16.46 -10.81
C MET A 941 0.58 15.66 -11.18
N GLY A 942 1.62 16.34 -11.67
CA GLY A 942 2.95 15.76 -11.73
C GLY A 942 3.75 16.09 -10.46
N ASP A 943 4.75 15.28 -10.12
CA ASP A 943 5.73 15.60 -9.08
C ASP A 943 7.19 15.53 -9.56
N LYS A 944 7.40 15.20 -10.84
CA LYS A 944 8.74 15.01 -11.39
C LYS A 944 9.24 16.28 -12.05
N GLY A 945 10.25 16.86 -11.41
CA GLY A 945 11.05 17.95 -11.98
C GLY A 945 11.75 17.55 -13.29
N ILE A 946 12.19 18.54 -14.05
CA ILE A 946 13.15 18.31 -15.14
C ILE A 946 14.43 17.64 -14.59
N PRO A 947 15.15 16.79 -15.37
CA PRO A 947 16.27 15.94 -14.90
C PRO A 947 17.48 16.63 -14.22
N PHE A 948 17.44 17.96 -14.05
CA PHE A 948 18.50 18.78 -13.47
C PHE A 948 17.99 19.73 -12.36
N ALA A 949 16.72 19.63 -12.00
CA ALA A 949 16.10 20.42 -10.96
C ALA A 949 15.30 19.50 -10.03
N ASP A 950 15.98 19.03 -8.98
CA ASP A 950 15.31 18.39 -7.84
C ASP A 950 14.54 19.45 -7.07
N THR A 951 13.31 19.72 -7.51
CA THR A 951 12.29 20.31 -6.66
C THR A 951 11.29 19.22 -6.34
N GLU A 952 11.54 18.50 -5.24
CA GLU A 952 10.59 17.50 -4.72
C GLU A 952 9.19 18.13 -4.60
N GLY A 953 8.17 17.39 -5.06
CA GLY A 953 6.78 17.82 -4.97
C GLY A 953 6.34 18.88 -6.00
N SER A 954 6.99 18.96 -7.17
CA SER A 954 6.55 19.84 -8.26
C SER A 954 6.85 19.24 -9.64
N ASP A 955 5.91 19.42 -10.57
CA ASP A 955 6.05 19.05 -11.99
C ASP A 955 6.94 20.01 -12.81
N SER A 956 7.83 20.76 -12.16
CA SER A 956 8.63 21.90 -12.67
C SER A 956 7.91 23.24 -12.80
N ALA A 957 6.58 23.27 -12.90
CA ALA A 957 5.81 24.51 -13.03
C ALA A 957 4.93 24.74 -11.80
N VAL A 958 4.10 23.76 -11.49
CA VAL A 958 3.12 23.79 -10.41
C VAL A 958 3.58 22.85 -9.29
N ASN A 959 3.37 23.28 -8.05
CA ASN A 959 3.67 22.49 -6.87
C ASN A 959 2.44 21.66 -6.49
N VAL A 960 2.63 20.43 -6.01
CA VAL A 960 1.56 19.53 -5.57
C VAL A 960 0.66 20.18 -4.50
N ALA A 961 1.19 21.09 -3.70
CA ALA A 961 0.44 21.85 -2.70
C ALA A 961 -0.73 22.67 -3.29
N ASP A 962 -0.64 23.15 -4.54
CA ASP A 962 -1.72 23.89 -5.19
C ASP A 962 -2.95 22.99 -5.41
N ALA A 963 -2.72 21.74 -5.79
CA ALA A 963 -3.77 20.75 -5.93
C ALA A 963 -4.35 20.33 -4.58
N VAL A 964 -3.51 20.07 -3.57
CA VAL A 964 -4.00 19.79 -2.20
C VAL A 964 -4.93 20.92 -1.71
N LEU A 965 -4.56 22.17 -1.98
CA LEU A 965 -5.38 23.32 -1.61
C LEU A 965 -6.72 23.31 -2.36
N ILE A 966 -6.75 23.06 -3.66
CA ILE A 966 -7.99 22.94 -4.45
C ILE A 966 -8.86 21.79 -3.95
N ASN A 967 -8.25 20.63 -3.67
CA ASN A 967 -8.95 19.46 -3.14
C ASN A 967 -9.65 19.79 -1.82
N ASN A 968 -9.06 20.66 -0.99
CA ASN A 968 -9.64 21.09 0.26
C ASN A 968 -10.71 22.18 0.12
N THR A 969 -10.60 23.07 -0.87
CA THR A 969 -11.55 24.20 -1.03
C THR A 969 -12.79 23.85 -1.85
N VAL A 970 -12.66 22.99 -2.86
CA VAL A 970 -13.78 22.56 -3.70
C VAL A 970 -14.57 21.45 -3.01
N THR A 971 -15.89 21.57 -2.93
CA THR A 971 -16.77 20.52 -2.42
C THR A 971 -17.29 19.68 -3.59
N ALA A 972 -17.19 18.35 -3.49
CA ALA A 972 -17.74 17.43 -4.48
C ALA A 972 -18.28 16.14 -3.83
N ASN A 973 -19.25 15.49 -4.49
CA ASN A 973 -19.80 14.21 -4.04
C ASN A 973 -18.82 13.06 -4.26
N TYR A 974 -18.04 13.16 -5.35
CA TYR A 974 -16.96 12.25 -5.68
C TYR A 974 -15.68 13.05 -5.91
N LYS A 975 -14.56 12.58 -5.35
CA LYS A 975 -13.25 13.19 -5.51
C LYS A 975 -12.24 12.09 -5.84
N ASN A 976 -11.51 12.27 -6.93
CA ASN A 976 -10.29 11.53 -7.20
C ASN A 976 -9.11 12.51 -7.23
N TYR A 977 -8.02 12.18 -6.53
CA TYR A 977 -6.80 12.97 -6.45
C TYR A 977 -5.58 12.05 -6.57
N GLU A 978 -4.79 12.25 -7.63
CA GLU A 978 -3.60 11.44 -7.89
C GLU A 978 -2.40 12.31 -8.29
N VAL A 979 -1.21 11.81 -7.99
CA VAL A 979 0.08 12.44 -8.31
C VAL A 979 0.91 11.44 -9.11
N PHE A 980 1.39 11.89 -10.28
CA PHE A 980 2.12 11.06 -11.23
C PHE A 980 3.58 11.51 -11.34
N GLY A 981 4.47 10.53 -11.53
CA GLY A 981 5.92 10.70 -11.73
C GLY A 981 6.33 11.37 -13.04
N VAL A 982 5.66 12.44 -13.47
CA VAL A 982 5.86 13.13 -14.76
C VAL A 982 5.99 14.64 -14.60
N ASN A 983 6.54 15.31 -15.62
CA ASN A 983 6.62 16.77 -15.64
C ASN A 983 5.31 17.39 -16.14
N HIS A 984 5.20 18.72 -16.01
CA HIS A 984 3.96 19.47 -16.27
C HIS A 984 3.41 19.32 -17.69
N GLY A 985 4.30 19.22 -18.69
CA GLY A 985 3.91 19.12 -20.10
C GLY A 985 3.53 17.70 -20.50
N ASP A 986 4.16 16.71 -19.89
CA ASP A 986 3.96 15.30 -20.20
C ASP A 986 2.65 14.74 -19.61
N LEU A 987 2.02 15.44 -18.65
CA LEU A 987 0.70 15.09 -18.12
C LEU A 987 -0.39 14.91 -19.20
N LEU A 988 -0.26 15.60 -20.34
CA LEU A 988 -1.24 15.50 -21.43
C LEU A 988 -1.17 14.18 -22.21
N ASN A 989 0.01 13.54 -22.22
CA ASN A 989 0.30 12.35 -23.04
C ASN A 989 0.73 11.16 -22.17
N ASN A 990 0.56 11.25 -20.86
CA ASN A 990 0.92 10.18 -19.94
C ASN A 990 -0.24 9.19 -19.84
N ASP A 991 -0.01 7.94 -20.20
CA ASP A 991 -1.03 6.90 -20.21
C ASP A 991 -1.79 6.79 -18.88
N PHE A 992 -1.09 6.84 -17.74
CA PHE A 992 -1.73 6.80 -16.41
C PHE A 992 -2.65 8.00 -16.16
N THR A 993 -2.18 9.20 -16.52
CA THR A 993 -3.01 10.41 -16.43
C THR A 993 -4.25 10.30 -17.33
N CYS A 994 -4.09 9.76 -18.55
CA CYS A 994 -5.20 9.55 -19.48
C CYS A 994 -6.22 8.54 -18.96
N GLU A 995 -5.77 7.42 -18.39
CA GLU A 995 -6.66 6.42 -17.77
C GLU A 995 -7.41 7.00 -16.57
N ALA A 996 -6.73 7.71 -15.67
CA ALA A 996 -7.38 8.35 -14.52
C ALA A 996 -8.43 9.39 -14.95
N ILE A 997 -8.18 10.14 -16.04
CA ILE A 997 -9.18 11.03 -16.63
C ILE A 997 -10.40 10.25 -17.13
N LYS A 998 -10.21 9.12 -17.83
CA LYS A 998 -11.32 8.28 -18.32
C LYS A 998 -12.17 7.76 -17.16
N GLU A 999 -11.52 7.27 -16.10
CA GLU A 999 -12.20 6.75 -14.92
C GLU A 999 -13.11 7.81 -14.27
N VAL A 1000 -12.63 9.05 -14.09
CA VAL A 1000 -13.46 10.11 -13.48
C VAL A 1000 -14.61 10.55 -14.41
N LEU A 1001 -14.41 10.45 -15.72
CA LEU A 1001 -15.43 10.79 -16.71
C LEU A 1001 -16.53 9.72 -16.84
N GLU A 1002 -16.30 8.51 -16.36
CA GLU A 1002 -17.28 7.41 -16.26
C GLU A 1002 -18.03 7.48 -14.92
#